data_AF-A0A932W7K7-F1
#
_entry.id   AF-A0A932W7K7-F1
#
_cell.length_a   1.000
_cell.length_b   1.000
_cell.length_c   1.000
_cell.angle_alpha   90.00
_cell.angle_beta   90.00
_cell.angle_gamma   90.00
#
_symmetry.space_group_name_H-M   'P 1'
#
loop_
_entity.id
_entity.type
_entity.pdbx_description
1 polymer ?
#
loop_
_entity_poly.entity_id
_entity_poly.type
_entity_poly.pdbx_seq_one_letter_code
_entity_poly.pdbx_strand_id
1 'polypeptide(L)'
;MADRPARVGSDHPPTTGTGVVERLWDLAAELLAIDPALLRTRPHAGRSFVALGGSSMLAMRLVARADERCGVRLALGDLLEDVSLAAVLAAARVRDDPPAAADAAPGSVTDGPRPDLGTSGVLPPVAGQSGMWIAERSVGQMYRLCFVAFLDGPLRAGRLEQAIHRTVGRHDGLRVRFLTTPDGGVARQVTAGPPPVLERVDTGAANDFEEVVESLATTESGRPFRFEDGPPLRFLLATGGADRTALITITHHLLLDAWAIGLLLREILARYDGYTGGPVPRCRPAVPLGVQTGSPPADRSGASGGREHPWEPLFAEVPPVVELPADQPRRAIRGPDGRRLAFRIGEPVAVSIDATCQRSGVTPFVVLLAAFGLTIARHVGRTRLLVGVPTAGRGSRPEHDLVAQCARVVPVAITVDDRSTPVDFLRHVRRSLTTSMDQDMPTLDVLAPRFAPPGDLSRNPLVQAVCGRYADVVPWHLRTRELDVRIKEMHTGGSPMDVTVAFHGAGPGYPGTLEYSHSLWHDAEAEAFLASYLAGVADLTRVERLAEARAIPPAAGERPAPPAPAVAAHSVNELLRAQAARTPGLVAVRHGGQELTYQRLAAAVDGYTRQLRDADVGPGDRVVLTSDRSLGEVVAALGVLRCGAIVAAVAPDASPRVLTRLLTSFGPTAAIGAGRSAARLAAVGVTMIPVWTSDPATAQPSPVEATTPGPAVGAGSDACVVASAGTAGTPRWVRVPHRALVHLASRGTVPGGCGPGARFLHHTPLSCAAGWLELLAPLAHGGTVEIHAGTPLGPAELDQVLRDRRITGLRLSVPALRRYATWCAGPEAAPGSPVRVVLAEGGGLTRRDLSGLWRAHPAAEVWHGYHCAESLSIATLHRITPPTVTGAAPEGGTASTVLLHSGRPGSGLACQILDEDGLLVPPGAMGELCLSGAGLASTGAASPVLRTGDLARIDRSGRLHIGGRTGDPADPRGYRARPEQVAAVLRAHPAVADAVILTRRAPTGLPQTTAACLPRDGHGIDLPELRAWAAAALPRWQLPDAWAVLAELPLTDCGAIHRGQLRAAVGW
;
A
#
# COMPACT_ATOMS: atom_id res chain seq x y z
N MET A 1 49.43 -23.55 21.21
CA MET A 1 50.62 -24.29 20.73
C MET A 1 50.38 -24.70 19.28
N ALA A 2 51.00 -23.97 18.35
CA ALA A 2 51.43 -24.43 17.03
C ALA A 2 52.01 -23.22 16.28
N ASP A 3 53.28 -23.35 15.89
CA ASP A 3 54.17 -22.37 15.28
C ASP A 3 53.65 -21.69 14.00
N ARG A 4 53.96 -20.40 13.87
CA ARG A 4 54.20 -19.75 12.57
C ARG A 4 55.42 -18.81 12.71
N PRO A 5 56.39 -18.88 11.80
CA PRO A 5 57.71 -18.29 12.00
C PRO A 5 57.70 -16.78 11.76
N ALA A 6 58.53 -16.08 12.53
CA ALA A 6 58.86 -14.68 12.37
C ALA A 6 59.52 -14.43 11.00
N ARG A 7 58.88 -13.60 10.17
CA ARG A 7 59.58 -12.77 9.18
C ARG A 7 59.61 -11.36 9.72
N VAL A 8 60.76 -11.01 10.30
CA VAL A 8 61.17 -9.62 10.50
C VAL A 8 61.49 -9.06 9.12
N GLY A 9 60.49 -8.43 8.50
CA GLY A 9 60.67 -7.47 7.42
C GLY A 9 60.39 -6.10 8.01
N SER A 10 61.44 -5.31 8.22
CA SER A 10 61.37 -3.93 8.66
C SER A 10 60.88 -3.04 7.52
N ASP A 11 59.58 -3.11 7.20
CA ASP A 11 58.91 -2.05 6.46
C ASP A 11 58.09 -1.25 7.48
N HIS A 12 58.72 -0.21 8.03
CA HIS A 12 57.94 0.86 8.63
C HIS A 12 57.04 1.45 7.54
N PRO A 13 55.69 1.46 7.71
CA PRO A 13 54.86 2.26 6.82
C PRO A 13 55.35 3.71 6.92
N PRO A 14 55.33 4.49 5.82
CA PRO A 14 55.68 5.91 5.90
C PRO A 14 54.67 6.55 6.85
N THR A 15 55.14 6.85 8.06
CA THR A 15 54.34 7.55 9.06
C THR A 15 54.10 8.95 8.52
N THR A 16 52.83 9.36 8.44
CA THR A 16 52.46 10.75 8.20
C THR A 16 53.29 11.66 9.11
N GLY A 17 54.10 12.56 8.54
CA GLY A 17 54.87 13.52 9.32
C GLY A 17 53.96 14.26 10.30
N THR A 18 54.45 14.51 11.53
CA THR A 18 53.69 15.11 12.64
C THR A 18 52.87 16.35 12.25
N GLY A 19 53.39 17.19 11.35
CA GLY A 19 52.69 18.39 10.87
C GLY A 19 51.49 18.15 9.92
N VAL A 20 51.38 16.97 9.29
CA VAL A 20 50.20 16.61 8.46
C VAL A 20 49.01 16.25 9.35
N VAL A 21 49.27 15.47 10.41
CA VAL A 21 48.26 15.07 11.39
C VAL A 21 47.72 16.29 12.14
N GLU A 22 48.57 17.25 12.49
CA GLU A 22 48.14 18.52 13.12
C GLU A 22 47.15 19.30 12.24
N ARG A 23 47.41 19.42 10.94
CA ARG A 23 46.49 20.08 9.99
C ARG A 23 45.18 19.33 9.82
N LEU A 24 45.19 18.00 9.90
CA LEU A 24 43.96 17.19 9.89
C LEU A 24 43.12 17.44 11.15
N TRP A 25 43.75 17.61 12.32
CA TRP A 25 43.05 18.04 13.54
C TRP A 25 42.43 19.42 13.39
N ASP A 26 43.14 20.38 12.80
CA ASP A 26 42.60 21.73 12.58
C ASP A 26 41.41 21.72 11.60
N LEU A 27 41.48 20.91 10.55
CA LEU A 27 40.37 20.70 9.62
C LEU A 27 39.14 20.07 10.30
N ALA A 28 39.35 19.05 11.13
CA ALA A 28 38.27 18.42 11.89
C ALA A 28 37.65 19.41 12.88
N ALA A 29 38.46 20.21 13.58
CA ALA A 29 38.02 21.26 14.50
C ALA A 29 37.18 22.34 13.79
N GLU A 30 37.64 22.82 12.62
CA GLU A 30 36.92 23.79 11.78
C GLU A 30 35.53 23.25 11.39
N LEU A 31 35.45 21.99 10.97
CA LEU A 31 34.21 21.38 10.50
C LEU A 31 33.25 21.02 11.62
N LEU A 32 33.75 20.61 12.78
CA LEU A 32 32.95 20.28 13.95
C LEU A 32 32.57 21.53 14.76
N ALA A 33 33.13 22.69 14.43
CA ALA A 33 33.02 23.92 15.22
C ALA A 33 33.44 23.73 16.69
N ILE A 34 34.48 22.92 16.91
CA ILE A 34 35.08 22.66 18.23
C ILE A 34 36.44 23.37 18.29
N ASP A 35 36.79 23.93 19.44
CA ASP A 35 38.12 24.51 19.65
C ASP A 35 39.23 23.47 19.37
N PRO A 36 40.25 23.78 18.53
CA PRO A 36 41.30 22.83 18.17
C PRO A 36 42.10 22.27 19.36
N ALA A 37 42.32 23.08 20.40
CA ALA A 37 43.03 22.64 21.60
C ALA A 37 42.16 21.70 22.44
N LEU A 38 40.85 21.97 22.51
CA LEU A 38 39.89 21.09 23.20
C LEU A 38 39.73 19.74 22.48
N LEU A 39 39.61 19.75 21.15
CA LEU A 39 39.41 18.56 20.33
C LEU A 39 40.57 17.55 20.47
N ARG A 40 41.81 18.05 20.67
CA ARG A 40 43.03 17.25 20.84
C ARG A 40 43.20 16.65 22.24
N THR A 41 42.40 17.05 23.23
CA THR A 41 42.48 16.48 24.59
C THR A 41 42.09 15.00 24.61
N ARG A 42 42.72 14.17 25.46
CA ARG A 42 42.39 12.73 25.61
C ARG A 42 40.87 12.42 25.66
N PRO A 43 40.02 13.14 26.42
CA PRO A 43 38.58 12.86 26.46
C PRO A 43 37.81 13.13 25.15
N HIS A 44 38.34 13.96 24.24
CA HIS A 44 37.73 14.27 22.95
C HIS A 44 38.39 13.49 21.81
N ALA A 45 39.73 13.42 21.79
CA ALA A 45 40.49 12.71 20.77
C ALA A 45 40.23 11.18 20.77
N GLY A 46 39.89 10.61 21.93
CA GLY A 46 39.49 9.21 22.06
C GLY A 46 38.06 8.89 21.60
N ARG A 47 37.25 9.90 21.26
CA ARG A 47 35.88 9.71 20.75
C ARG A 47 35.88 9.60 19.23
N SER A 48 34.89 8.90 18.68
CA SER A 48 34.68 8.84 17.24
C SER A 48 34.21 10.19 16.67
N PHE A 49 34.44 10.42 15.38
CA PHE A 49 34.04 11.65 14.70
C PHE A 49 32.53 11.91 14.85
N VAL A 50 31.71 10.87 14.79
CA VAL A 50 30.26 10.93 15.01
C VAL A 50 29.91 11.33 16.46
N ALA A 51 30.60 10.77 17.46
CA ALA A 51 30.39 11.12 18.87
C ALA A 51 30.79 12.57 19.22
N LEU A 52 31.57 13.22 18.35
CA LEU A 52 31.96 14.62 18.45
C LEU A 52 31.01 15.57 17.70
N GLY A 53 29.87 15.07 17.21
CA GLY A 53 28.90 15.86 16.44
C GLY A 53 29.11 15.81 14.92
N GLY A 54 30.01 14.95 14.45
CA GLY A 54 30.24 14.73 13.03
C GLY A 54 29.05 14.12 12.31
N SER A 55 28.64 14.72 11.20
CA SER A 55 27.61 14.16 10.29
C SER A 55 28.27 13.50 9.07
N SER A 56 27.52 12.68 8.33
CA SER A 56 28.00 12.12 7.05
C SER A 56 28.42 13.20 6.06
N MET A 57 27.77 14.37 6.09
CA MET A 57 28.15 15.52 5.27
C MET A 57 29.47 16.14 5.74
N LEU A 58 29.65 16.32 7.06
CA LEU A 58 30.91 16.82 7.61
C LEU A 58 32.06 15.83 7.37
N ALA A 59 31.78 14.52 7.42
CA ALA A 59 32.75 13.48 7.10
C ALA A 59 33.17 13.54 5.63
N MET A 60 32.21 13.67 4.69
CA MET A 60 32.54 13.89 3.27
C MET A 60 33.34 15.17 3.05
N ARG A 61 32.99 16.27 3.73
CA ARG A 61 33.76 17.52 3.69
C ARG A 61 35.17 17.34 4.26
N LEU A 62 35.32 16.57 5.34
CA LEU A 62 36.61 16.29 5.96
C LEU A 62 37.49 15.43 5.04
N VAL A 63 36.95 14.38 4.43
CA VAL A 63 37.66 13.56 3.42
C VAL A 63 38.13 14.45 2.26
N ALA A 64 37.22 15.25 1.71
CA ALA A 64 37.55 16.14 0.59
C ALA A 64 38.59 17.20 0.96
N ARG A 65 38.50 17.81 2.16
CA ARG A 65 39.43 18.84 2.63
C ARG A 65 40.77 18.28 3.10
N ALA A 66 40.80 17.06 3.65
CA ALA A 66 42.01 16.35 4.02
C ALA A 66 42.85 16.02 2.77
N ASP A 67 42.20 15.58 1.70
CA ASP A 67 42.84 15.40 0.40
C ASP A 67 43.35 16.75 -0.15
N GLU A 68 42.52 17.81 -0.07
CA GLU A 68 42.84 19.16 -0.58
C GLU A 68 43.99 19.89 0.16
N ARG A 69 43.96 19.97 1.49
CA ARG A 69 44.89 20.80 2.28
C ARG A 69 46.04 20.01 2.89
N CYS A 70 45.88 18.70 3.02
CA CYS A 70 46.87 17.84 3.68
C CYS A 70 47.50 16.81 2.74
N GLY A 71 46.94 16.54 1.55
CA GLY A 71 47.46 15.54 0.62
C GLY A 71 47.26 14.10 1.11
N VAL A 72 46.22 13.88 1.92
CA VAL A 72 45.97 12.62 2.63
C VAL A 72 44.60 12.07 2.26
N ARG A 73 44.53 10.77 1.95
CA ARG A 73 43.25 10.08 1.76
C ARG A 73 42.75 9.54 3.09
N LEU A 74 41.56 10.01 3.48
CA LEU A 74 40.76 9.42 4.54
C LEU A 74 39.66 8.55 3.92
N ALA A 75 39.43 7.36 4.46
CA ALA A 75 38.26 6.59 4.08
C ALA A 75 37.03 7.18 4.77
N LEU A 76 35.96 7.42 4.00
CA LEU A 76 34.70 7.89 4.57
C LEU A 76 34.13 6.90 5.60
N GLY A 77 34.32 5.59 5.36
CA GLY A 77 33.94 4.53 6.29
C GLY A 77 34.53 4.72 7.69
N ASP A 78 35.84 4.95 7.78
CA ASP A 78 36.56 5.10 9.06
C ASP A 78 36.02 6.26 9.91
N LEU A 79 35.57 7.35 9.28
CA LEU A 79 34.97 8.50 9.97
C LEU A 79 33.53 8.25 10.44
N LEU A 80 32.84 7.28 9.84
CA LEU A 80 31.45 6.94 10.17
C LEU A 80 31.35 5.71 11.08
N GLU A 81 32.45 4.97 11.24
CA GLU A 81 32.58 3.89 12.21
C GLU A 81 32.85 4.43 13.62
N ASP A 82 32.68 3.56 14.62
CA ASP A 82 32.97 3.89 16.01
C ASP A 82 34.46 3.72 16.32
N VAL A 83 35.28 4.37 15.50
CA VAL A 83 36.74 4.42 15.61
C VAL A 83 37.12 5.80 16.12
N SER A 84 38.04 5.89 17.08
CA SER A 84 38.45 7.17 17.65
C SER A 84 39.00 8.09 16.56
N LEU A 85 38.65 9.37 16.59
CA LEU A 85 39.12 10.35 15.61
C LEU A 85 40.66 10.36 15.58
N ALA A 86 41.32 10.20 16.73
CA ALA A 86 42.77 10.06 16.79
C ALA A 86 43.31 8.87 15.98
N ALA A 87 42.66 7.70 16.05
CA ALA A 87 43.07 6.53 15.29
C ALA A 87 42.84 6.72 13.78
N VAL A 88 41.71 7.30 13.39
CA VAL A 88 41.41 7.61 11.97
C VAL A 88 42.44 8.58 11.38
N LEU A 89 42.73 9.67 12.10
CA LEU A 89 43.70 10.66 11.64
C LEU A 89 45.15 10.14 11.64
N ALA A 90 45.48 9.21 12.56
CA ALA A 90 46.80 8.57 12.61
C ALA A 90 46.99 7.48 11.55
N ALA A 91 45.92 6.80 11.14
CA ALA A 91 45.94 5.79 10.08
C ALA A 91 45.90 6.38 8.66
N ALA A 92 45.70 7.70 8.57
CA ALA A 92 45.59 8.43 7.32
C ALA A 92 46.88 8.30 6.50
N ARG A 93 46.78 7.95 5.21
CA ARG A 93 47.96 7.72 4.37
C ARG A 93 48.22 8.91 3.46
N VAL A 94 49.48 9.37 3.44
CA VAL A 94 49.97 10.30 2.42
C VAL A 94 49.90 9.58 1.08
N ARG A 95 49.49 10.29 0.02
CA ARG A 95 49.50 9.74 -1.35
C ARG A 95 50.95 9.38 -1.76
N ASP A 96 51.14 8.18 -2.29
CA ASP A 96 52.41 7.77 -2.91
C ASP A 96 52.64 8.46 -4.28
N ASP A 97 51.56 8.89 -4.96
CA ASP A 97 51.64 9.67 -6.20
C ASP A 97 51.45 11.17 -5.94
N PRO A 98 52.31 12.06 -6.47
CA PRO A 98 52.07 13.49 -6.42
C PRO A 98 50.68 13.81 -7.00
N PRO A 99 49.98 14.88 -6.53
CA PRO A 99 48.78 15.35 -7.20
C PRO A 99 49.10 15.44 -8.69
N ALA A 100 48.25 14.84 -9.55
CA ALA A 100 48.38 15.05 -10.98
C ALA A 100 48.47 16.56 -11.16
N ALA A 101 49.62 17.03 -11.63
CA ALA A 101 49.89 18.44 -11.71
C ALA A 101 48.72 19.05 -12.48
N ALA A 102 47.98 19.94 -11.81
CA ALA A 102 47.24 20.96 -12.50
C ALA A 102 48.27 21.92 -13.11
N ASP A 103 49.13 21.41 -14.01
CA ASP A 103 49.93 22.19 -14.94
C ASP A 103 49.03 22.56 -16.13
N ALA A 104 47.91 23.19 -15.81
CA ALA A 104 47.56 24.39 -16.52
C ALA A 104 47.98 25.50 -15.56
N ALA A 105 49.05 26.23 -15.91
CA ALA A 105 49.30 27.54 -15.34
C ALA A 105 47.96 28.29 -15.19
N PRO A 106 47.73 29.10 -14.14
CA PRO A 106 46.54 29.94 -14.07
C PRO A 106 46.56 30.90 -15.25
N GLY A 107 46.07 30.45 -16.41
CA GLY A 107 45.79 31.26 -17.56
C GLY A 107 44.87 32.35 -17.07
N SER A 108 45.26 33.59 -17.31
CA SER A 108 44.58 34.81 -16.87
C SER A 108 43.08 34.58 -16.76
N VAL A 109 42.57 34.55 -15.53
CA VAL A 109 41.15 34.45 -15.24
C VAL A 109 40.53 35.72 -15.80
N THR A 110 39.96 35.64 -17.00
CA THR A 110 39.13 36.70 -17.52
C THR A 110 37.75 36.56 -16.88
N ASP A 111 37.24 37.66 -16.33
CA ASP A 111 35.89 37.78 -15.77
C ASP A 111 34.80 37.83 -16.89
N GLY A 112 35.17 37.32 -18.08
CA GLY A 112 34.37 37.29 -19.30
C GLY A 112 33.70 35.93 -19.53
N PRO A 113 32.73 35.86 -20.46
CA PRO A 113 32.19 34.57 -20.92
C PRO A 113 33.35 33.68 -21.39
N ARG A 114 33.38 32.42 -20.94
CA ARG A 114 34.41 31.47 -21.41
C ARG A 114 34.27 31.32 -22.92
N PRO A 115 35.35 31.47 -23.71
CA PRO A 115 35.34 31.04 -25.10
C PRO A 115 34.97 29.56 -25.16
N ASP A 116 34.21 29.18 -26.17
CA ASP A 116 33.80 27.80 -26.43
C ASP A 116 35.05 26.90 -26.42
N LEU A 117 35.20 26.04 -25.41
CA LEU A 117 36.34 25.14 -25.25
C LEU A 117 36.28 24.01 -26.28
N GLY A 118 36.05 24.27 -27.57
CA GLY A 118 36.13 23.27 -28.63
C GLY A 118 35.28 22.01 -28.43
N THR A 119 34.39 21.96 -27.43
CA THR A 119 33.44 20.86 -27.23
C THR A 119 32.21 21.14 -28.06
N SER A 120 32.39 21.17 -29.38
CA SER A 120 31.32 20.99 -30.37
C SER A 120 30.66 19.60 -30.25
N GLY A 121 31.12 18.76 -29.31
CA GLY A 121 30.71 17.39 -29.10
C GLY A 121 29.51 17.26 -28.16
N VAL A 122 28.54 16.47 -28.60
CA VAL A 122 27.46 15.93 -27.78
C VAL A 122 28.06 15.12 -26.62
N LEU A 123 27.69 15.45 -25.39
CA LEU A 123 28.15 14.78 -24.17
C LEU A 123 27.15 13.68 -23.74
N PRO A 124 27.62 12.54 -23.23
CA PRO A 124 26.75 11.49 -22.71
C PRO A 124 26.00 11.96 -21.46
N PRO A 125 24.89 11.31 -21.06
CA PRO A 125 24.22 11.60 -19.80
C PRO A 125 25.09 11.23 -18.59
N VAL A 126 24.83 11.88 -17.46
CA VAL A 126 25.39 11.48 -16.15
C VAL A 126 24.39 10.68 -15.33
N ALA A 127 24.85 10.14 -14.20
CA ALA A 127 24.05 9.39 -13.25
C ALA A 127 22.67 10.02 -13.00
N GLY A 128 21.60 9.24 -13.22
CA GLY A 128 20.22 9.61 -13.00
C GLY A 128 19.54 10.38 -14.15
N GLN A 129 20.30 10.96 -15.09
CA GLN A 129 19.70 11.74 -16.18
C GLN A 129 18.90 10.89 -17.17
N SER A 130 19.33 9.66 -17.44
CA SER A 130 18.60 8.74 -18.31
C SER A 130 17.23 8.39 -17.74
N GLY A 131 17.16 8.01 -16.46
CA GLY A 131 15.89 7.77 -15.77
C GLY A 131 14.97 9.00 -15.71
N MET A 132 15.52 10.18 -15.41
CA MET A 132 14.76 11.44 -15.41
C MET A 132 14.22 11.79 -16.81
N TRP A 133 15.00 11.56 -17.87
CA TRP A 133 14.56 11.81 -19.24
C TRP A 133 13.41 10.90 -19.66
N ILE A 134 13.50 9.60 -19.35
CA ILE A 134 12.42 8.65 -19.62
C ILE A 134 11.14 9.09 -18.90
N ALA A 135 11.25 9.49 -17.62
CA ALA A 135 10.11 9.98 -16.86
C ALA A 135 9.52 11.27 -17.44
N GLU A 136 10.35 12.22 -17.86
CA GLU A 136 9.89 13.48 -18.46
C GLU A 136 9.21 13.26 -19.82
N ARG A 137 9.71 12.33 -20.65
CA ARG A 137 9.10 11.98 -21.95
C ARG A 137 7.84 11.14 -21.82
N SER A 138 7.71 10.36 -20.75
CA SER A 138 6.57 9.45 -20.56
C SER A 138 5.42 10.09 -19.79
N VAL A 139 5.73 10.89 -18.77
CA VAL A 139 4.75 11.50 -17.86
C VAL A 139 4.85 13.02 -17.83
N GLY A 140 6.08 13.53 -17.77
CA GLY A 140 6.36 14.96 -17.64
C GLY A 140 6.18 15.50 -16.22
N GLN A 141 6.77 16.66 -15.95
CA GLN A 141 6.48 17.52 -14.79
C GLN A 141 6.95 17.04 -13.40
N MET A 142 7.53 15.84 -13.28
CA MET A 142 7.92 15.27 -11.98
C MET A 142 9.18 15.88 -11.38
N TYR A 143 10.13 16.31 -12.22
CA TYR A 143 11.49 16.66 -11.81
C TYR A 143 11.74 18.18 -11.91
N ARG A 144 10.73 19.00 -11.60
CA ARG A 144 10.86 20.46 -11.61
C ARG A 144 11.26 20.97 -10.25
N LEU A 145 12.21 21.90 -10.23
CA LEU A 145 12.67 22.59 -9.04
C LEU A 145 12.21 24.05 -9.10
N CYS A 146 11.64 24.55 -8.01
CA CYS A 146 11.22 25.93 -7.87
C CYS A 146 11.70 26.48 -6.53
N PHE A 147 12.46 27.58 -6.57
CA PHE A 147 12.94 28.28 -5.40
C PHE A 147 12.55 29.75 -5.47
N VAL A 148 11.99 30.27 -4.39
CA VAL A 148 11.63 31.68 -4.24
C VAL A 148 12.59 32.31 -3.24
N ALA A 149 13.32 33.33 -3.67
CA ALA A 149 14.11 34.18 -2.80
C ALA A 149 13.34 35.49 -2.55
N PHE A 150 12.78 35.66 -1.36
CA PHE A 150 12.21 36.92 -0.90
C PHE A 150 13.35 37.88 -0.57
N LEU A 151 13.33 39.07 -1.19
CA LEU A 151 14.40 40.06 -1.16
C LEU A 151 13.88 41.31 -0.45
N ASP A 152 14.23 41.43 0.83
CA ASP A 152 13.84 42.56 1.68
C ASP A 152 14.91 43.66 1.61
N GLY A 153 14.58 44.79 0.99
CA GLY A 153 15.46 45.96 0.85
C GLY A 153 15.36 46.65 -0.52
N PRO A 154 16.11 47.75 -0.75
CA PRO A 154 16.03 48.55 -1.97
C PRO A 154 16.69 47.85 -3.17
N LEU A 155 15.96 46.92 -3.80
CA LEU A 155 16.46 46.13 -4.92
C LEU A 155 16.72 46.99 -6.17
N ARG A 156 17.92 46.87 -6.73
CA ARG A 156 18.25 47.45 -8.05
C ARG A 156 18.16 46.39 -9.15
N ALA A 157 16.97 46.26 -9.76
CA ALA A 157 16.66 45.20 -10.72
C ALA A 157 17.67 45.06 -11.88
N GLY A 158 18.17 46.15 -12.44
CA GLY A 158 19.18 46.10 -13.52
C GLY A 158 20.51 45.47 -13.10
N ARG A 159 20.93 45.66 -11.83
CA ARG A 159 22.15 45.03 -11.29
C ARG A 159 21.95 43.55 -11.03
N LEU A 160 20.76 43.17 -10.57
CA LEU A 160 20.39 41.76 -10.41
C LEU A 160 20.39 41.02 -11.75
N GLU A 161 19.77 41.61 -12.78
CA GLU A 161 19.77 41.08 -14.14
C GLU A 161 21.20 40.90 -14.68
N GLN A 162 22.06 41.90 -14.50
CA GLN A 162 23.48 41.81 -14.87
C GLN A 162 24.21 40.68 -14.12
N ALA A 163 23.93 40.51 -12.83
CA ALA A 163 24.51 39.44 -12.02
C ALA A 163 24.07 38.05 -12.52
N ILE A 164 22.79 37.86 -12.83
CA ILE A 164 22.26 36.62 -13.39
C ILE A 164 22.93 36.30 -14.73
N HIS A 165 22.96 37.25 -15.66
CA HIS A 165 23.57 37.06 -16.98
C HIS A 165 25.03 36.63 -16.89
N ARG A 166 25.80 37.27 -15.99
CA ARG A 166 27.22 36.96 -15.80
C ARG A 166 27.44 35.60 -15.15
N THR A 167 26.64 35.23 -14.15
CA THR A 167 26.72 33.90 -13.53
C THR A 167 26.37 32.81 -14.53
N VAL A 168 25.29 32.97 -15.31
CA VAL A 168 24.88 31.97 -16.30
C VAL A 168 25.90 31.83 -17.43
N GLY A 169 26.45 32.94 -17.93
CA GLY A 169 27.48 32.92 -18.97
C GLY A 169 28.81 32.27 -18.52
N ARG A 170 29.05 32.19 -17.21
CA ARG A 170 30.28 31.62 -16.63
C ARG A 170 30.24 30.10 -16.51
N HIS A 171 29.08 29.51 -16.25
CA HIS A 171 28.94 28.08 -15.93
C HIS A 171 28.37 27.30 -17.10
N ASP A 172 29.14 26.33 -17.61
CA ASP A 172 28.73 25.48 -18.73
C ASP A 172 27.44 24.71 -18.42
N GLY A 173 27.28 24.24 -17.18
CA GLY A 173 26.11 23.50 -16.73
C GLY A 173 24.79 24.28 -16.78
N LEU A 174 24.83 25.62 -16.79
CA LEU A 174 23.63 26.46 -16.93
C LEU A 174 23.26 26.73 -18.41
N ARG A 175 24.09 26.29 -19.35
CA ARG A 175 23.94 26.50 -20.79
C ARG A 175 23.69 25.20 -21.56
N VAL A 176 23.31 24.13 -20.86
CA VAL A 176 23.08 22.80 -21.42
C VAL A 176 21.66 22.66 -21.93
N ARG A 177 21.52 22.25 -23.19
CA ARG A 177 20.29 21.67 -23.74
C ARG A 177 20.37 20.14 -23.76
N PHE A 178 19.23 19.47 -23.82
CA PHE A 178 19.14 18.02 -23.88
C PHE A 178 18.57 17.57 -25.23
N LEU A 179 19.23 16.58 -25.83
CA LEU A 179 18.91 16.04 -27.15
C LEU A 179 18.46 14.60 -27.02
N THR A 180 17.46 14.19 -27.81
CA THR A 180 17.11 12.78 -27.98
C THR A 180 18.15 12.12 -28.89
N THR A 181 18.77 11.04 -28.44
CA THR A 181 19.69 10.26 -29.27
C THR A 181 18.92 9.33 -30.23
N PRO A 182 19.53 8.83 -31.32
CA PRO A 182 18.84 7.99 -32.32
C PRO A 182 18.21 6.70 -31.74
N ASP A 183 18.76 6.18 -30.66
CA ASP A 183 18.27 5.03 -29.89
C ASP A 183 17.20 5.39 -28.86
N GLY A 184 16.75 6.65 -28.80
CA GLY A 184 15.71 7.14 -27.89
C GLY A 184 16.22 7.56 -26.51
N GLY A 185 17.53 7.54 -26.27
CA GLY A 185 18.18 8.03 -25.06
C GLY A 185 18.29 9.56 -24.99
N VAL A 186 19.14 10.04 -24.07
CA VAL A 186 19.39 11.48 -23.88
C VAL A 186 20.86 11.80 -23.97
N ALA A 187 21.18 12.92 -24.58
CA ALA A 187 22.51 13.51 -24.58
C ALA A 187 22.46 15.00 -24.22
N ARG A 188 23.62 15.55 -23.86
CA ARG A 188 23.77 16.93 -23.43
C ARG A 188 24.57 17.73 -24.45
N GLN A 189 24.22 18.98 -24.65
CA GLN A 189 25.02 19.89 -25.47
C GLN A 189 25.09 21.27 -24.82
N VAL A 190 26.30 21.78 -24.66
CA VAL A 190 26.52 23.16 -24.21
C VAL A 190 26.24 24.11 -25.38
N THR A 191 25.47 25.16 -25.13
CA THR A 191 25.06 26.13 -26.15
C THR A 191 25.67 27.50 -25.90
N ALA A 192 25.92 28.24 -26.98
CA ALA A 192 26.30 29.66 -26.95
C ALA A 192 25.07 30.58 -27.08
N GLY A 193 23.89 30.10 -26.65
CA GLY A 193 22.62 30.83 -26.77
C GLY A 193 22.61 32.15 -25.97
N PRO A 194 21.63 33.03 -26.24
CA PRO A 194 21.50 34.30 -25.52
C PRO A 194 21.33 34.06 -24.01
N PRO A 195 21.73 35.04 -23.16
CA PRO A 195 21.55 34.92 -21.72
C PRO A 195 20.05 34.78 -21.37
N PRO A 196 19.71 34.10 -20.26
CA PRO A 196 18.32 33.90 -19.89
C PRO A 196 17.66 35.25 -19.54
N VAL A 197 16.45 35.45 -20.04
CA VAL A 197 15.67 36.67 -19.79
C VAL A 197 15.16 36.66 -18.35
N LEU A 198 15.33 37.78 -17.64
CA LEU A 198 14.68 38.03 -16.35
C LEU A 198 13.27 38.56 -16.60
N GLU A 199 12.26 37.69 -16.51
CA GLU A 199 10.86 38.09 -16.66
C GLU A 199 10.42 38.93 -15.45
N ARG A 200 9.80 40.10 -15.67
CA ARG A 200 9.32 40.97 -14.58
C ARG A 200 7.80 40.86 -14.46
N VAL A 201 7.31 40.66 -13.24
CA VAL A 201 5.88 40.53 -12.95
C VAL A 201 5.50 41.49 -11.84
N ASP A 202 4.60 42.42 -12.13
CA ASP A 202 4.01 43.29 -11.12
C ASP A 202 2.80 42.58 -10.51
N THR A 203 2.86 42.29 -9.21
CA THR A 203 1.77 41.63 -8.46
C THR A 203 0.83 42.64 -7.81
N GLY A 204 1.04 43.95 -8.04
CA GLY A 204 0.32 45.04 -7.40
C GLY A 204 0.67 45.20 -5.92
N ALA A 205 0.10 46.22 -5.27
CA ALA A 205 0.26 46.45 -3.83
C ALA A 205 -0.62 45.49 -3.00
N ALA A 206 -0.45 44.18 -3.20
CA ALA A 206 -1.14 43.17 -2.43
C ALA A 206 -0.65 43.17 -0.97
N ASN A 207 -1.60 43.16 -0.01
CA ASN A 207 -1.26 43.01 1.40
C ASN A 207 -0.54 41.68 1.65
N ASP A 208 -0.94 40.63 0.93
CA ASP A 208 -0.43 39.25 1.05
C ASP A 208 0.60 38.92 -0.04
N PHE A 209 1.63 39.75 -0.20
CA PHE A 209 2.65 39.63 -1.26
C PHE A 209 3.26 38.21 -1.36
N GLU A 210 3.59 37.58 -0.23
CA GLU A 210 4.19 36.25 -0.23
C GLU A 210 3.25 35.19 -0.81
N GLU A 211 1.97 35.21 -0.43
CA GLU A 211 0.98 34.25 -0.94
C GLU A 211 0.77 34.41 -2.45
N VAL A 212 0.75 35.66 -2.94
CA VAL A 212 0.65 35.95 -4.38
C VAL A 212 1.90 35.45 -5.12
N VAL A 213 3.10 35.68 -4.58
CA VAL A 213 4.36 35.19 -5.17
C VAL A 213 4.41 33.66 -5.17
N GLU A 214 3.94 33.02 -4.11
CA GLU A 214 3.89 31.56 -4.02
C GLU A 214 2.93 30.96 -5.04
N SER A 215 1.74 31.56 -5.19
CA SER A 215 0.77 31.17 -6.22
C SER A 215 1.30 31.38 -7.64
N LEU A 216 1.99 32.50 -7.87
CA LEU A 216 2.69 32.76 -9.14
C LEU A 216 3.79 31.72 -9.39
N ALA A 217 4.62 31.40 -8.40
CA ALA A 217 5.68 30.41 -8.50
C ALA A 217 5.13 29.01 -8.84
N THR A 218 4.03 28.60 -8.21
CA THR A 218 3.35 27.33 -8.51
C THR A 218 2.78 27.34 -9.93
N THR A 219 2.13 28.41 -10.35
CA THR A 219 1.55 28.55 -11.70
C THR A 219 2.64 28.50 -12.78
N GLU A 220 3.71 29.28 -12.61
CA GLU A 220 4.81 29.35 -13.58
C GLU A 220 5.65 28.08 -13.64
N SER A 221 5.71 27.33 -12.53
CA SER A 221 6.31 25.99 -12.50
C SER A 221 5.55 24.99 -13.36
N GLY A 222 4.27 25.25 -13.66
CA GLY A 222 3.45 24.47 -14.59
C GLY A 222 3.82 24.63 -16.06
N ARG A 223 4.43 25.78 -16.45
CA ARG A 223 4.78 26.08 -17.85
C ARG A 223 5.92 25.13 -18.31
N PRO A 224 5.72 24.33 -19.38
CA PRO A 224 6.67 23.29 -19.78
C PRO A 224 7.98 23.85 -20.34
N PHE A 225 9.07 23.08 -20.21
CA PHE A 225 10.34 23.37 -20.83
C PHE A 225 10.46 22.72 -22.20
N ARG A 226 11.12 23.39 -23.14
CA ARG A 226 11.56 22.81 -24.41
C ARG A 226 13.05 22.50 -24.29
N PHE A 227 13.37 21.23 -24.04
CA PHE A 227 14.71 20.82 -23.64
C PHE A 227 15.74 20.91 -24.77
N GLU A 228 15.28 20.89 -26.02
CA GLU A 228 16.08 20.93 -27.25
C GLU A 228 16.41 22.35 -27.71
N ASP A 229 15.58 23.32 -27.32
CA ASP A 229 15.69 24.73 -27.75
C ASP A 229 16.70 25.50 -26.91
N GLY A 230 16.87 25.13 -25.63
CA GLY A 230 17.75 25.81 -24.69
C GLY A 230 17.76 25.19 -23.30
N PRO A 231 18.51 25.77 -22.35
CA PRO A 231 18.56 25.25 -20.99
C PRO A 231 17.21 25.37 -20.29
N PRO A 232 16.73 24.34 -19.57
CA PRO A 232 15.47 24.38 -18.84
C PRO A 232 15.62 25.18 -17.54
N LEU A 233 15.82 26.50 -17.65
CA LEU A 233 16.05 27.45 -16.55
C LEU A 233 15.34 28.78 -16.83
N ARG A 234 14.60 29.30 -15.84
CA ARG A 234 13.89 30.58 -15.91
C ARG A 234 14.05 31.37 -14.61
N PHE A 235 14.07 32.69 -14.73
CA PHE A 235 14.06 33.62 -13.61
C PHE A 235 12.89 34.59 -13.78
N LEU A 236 12.13 34.79 -12.70
CA LEU A 236 11.08 35.80 -12.63
C LEU A 236 11.34 36.70 -11.44
N LEU A 237 11.22 38.02 -11.65
CA LEU A 237 11.26 39.02 -10.60
C LEU A 237 9.85 39.54 -10.35
N ALA A 238 9.27 39.16 -9.22
CA ALA A 238 7.97 39.65 -8.75
C ALA A 238 8.15 40.91 -7.90
N THR A 239 7.31 41.93 -8.13
CA THR A 239 7.33 43.20 -7.37
C THR A 239 5.95 43.53 -6.82
N GLY A 240 5.86 43.87 -5.53
CA GLY A 240 4.60 44.14 -4.81
C GLY A 240 4.52 45.53 -4.16
N GLY A 241 5.12 46.54 -4.79
CA GLY A 241 5.31 47.90 -4.23
C GLY A 241 6.78 48.33 -4.25
N ALA A 242 7.12 49.43 -3.55
CA ALA A 242 8.46 50.03 -3.60
C ALA A 242 9.58 49.16 -2.99
N ASP A 243 9.26 48.36 -1.95
CA ASP A 243 10.26 47.64 -1.15
C ASP A 243 10.04 46.12 -1.05
N ARG A 244 9.05 45.57 -1.78
CA ARG A 244 8.69 44.14 -1.73
C ARG A 244 9.03 43.47 -3.05
N THR A 245 10.06 42.63 -3.05
CA THR A 245 10.49 41.92 -4.27
C THR A 245 10.83 40.47 -4.00
N ALA A 246 10.63 39.61 -4.99
CA ALA A 246 11.00 38.20 -4.91
C ALA A 246 11.56 37.69 -6.23
N LEU A 247 12.67 36.95 -6.17
CA LEU A 247 13.26 36.26 -7.31
C LEU A 247 12.82 34.80 -7.30
N ILE A 248 12.02 34.41 -8.28
CA ILE A 248 11.58 33.04 -8.51
C ILE A 248 12.54 32.38 -9.51
N THR A 249 13.16 31.29 -9.11
CA THR A 249 14.06 30.47 -9.95
C THR A 249 13.40 29.13 -10.24
N ILE A 250 13.11 28.85 -11.51
CA ILE A 250 12.45 27.61 -11.95
C ILE A 250 13.40 26.87 -12.88
N THR A 251 13.69 25.61 -12.58
CA THR A 251 14.59 24.77 -13.38
C THR A 251 14.12 23.32 -13.42
N HIS A 252 14.80 22.49 -14.21
CA HIS A 252 14.60 21.04 -14.22
C HIS A 252 15.77 20.32 -13.55
N HIS A 253 15.47 19.22 -12.85
CA HIS A 253 16.46 18.41 -12.12
C HIS A 253 17.48 17.71 -13.05
N LEU A 254 17.18 17.64 -14.36
CA LEU A 254 18.16 17.26 -15.39
C LEU A 254 19.35 18.25 -15.43
N LEU A 255 19.10 19.53 -15.19
CA LEU A 255 20.08 20.61 -15.29
C LEU A 255 20.81 20.85 -13.98
N LEU A 256 20.07 20.97 -12.86
CA LEU A 256 20.60 21.35 -11.55
C LEU A 256 20.02 20.49 -10.42
N ASP A 257 20.83 20.24 -9.39
CA ASP A 257 20.37 19.76 -8.09
C ASP A 257 20.24 20.93 -7.09
N ALA A 258 19.65 20.65 -5.93
CA ALA A 258 19.51 21.62 -4.84
C ALA A 258 20.86 22.21 -4.37
N TRP A 259 21.97 21.45 -4.43
CA TRP A 259 23.29 21.98 -4.08
C TRP A 259 23.75 23.03 -5.09
N ALA A 260 23.59 22.75 -6.39
CA ALA A 260 23.92 23.67 -7.47
C ALA A 260 23.06 24.94 -7.42
N ILE A 261 21.79 24.84 -7.01
CA ILE A 261 20.94 26.02 -6.74
C ILE A 261 21.54 26.89 -5.62
N GLY A 262 22.02 26.27 -4.54
CA GLY A 262 22.68 26.99 -3.46
C GLY A 262 23.94 27.74 -3.93
N LEU A 263 24.74 27.13 -4.80
CA LEU A 263 25.91 27.77 -5.42
C LEU A 263 25.50 28.93 -6.34
N LEU A 264 24.49 28.71 -7.18
CA LEU A 264 23.95 29.70 -8.11
C LEU A 264 23.48 30.96 -7.39
N LEU A 265 22.65 30.82 -6.36
CA LEU A 265 22.09 31.95 -5.61
C LEU A 265 23.16 32.72 -4.84
N ARG A 266 24.13 32.02 -4.23
CA ARG A 266 25.27 32.67 -3.55
C ARG A 266 26.10 33.50 -4.53
N GLU A 267 26.39 32.98 -5.72
CA GLU A 267 27.18 33.72 -6.70
C GLU A 267 26.41 34.92 -7.26
N ILE A 268 25.12 34.77 -7.59
CA ILE A 268 24.27 35.88 -8.06
C ILE A 268 24.28 37.01 -7.04
N LEU A 269 24.04 36.72 -5.76
CA LEU A 269 23.96 37.74 -4.71
C LEU A 269 25.33 38.36 -4.40
N ALA A 270 26.40 37.58 -4.44
CA ALA A 270 27.75 38.11 -4.27
C ALA A 270 28.15 39.07 -5.42
N ARG A 271 27.75 38.76 -6.66
CA ARG A 271 27.95 39.66 -7.81
C ARG A 271 27.08 40.92 -7.71
N TYR A 272 25.82 40.77 -7.28
CA TYR A 272 24.95 41.91 -7.01
C TYR A 272 25.61 42.88 -6.03
N ASP A 273 26.17 42.38 -4.92
CA ASP A 273 26.93 43.18 -3.95
C ASP A 273 28.16 43.88 -4.53
N GLY A 274 28.87 43.22 -5.46
CA GLY A 274 29.98 43.84 -6.19
C GLY A 274 29.53 45.03 -7.03
N TYR A 275 28.35 44.95 -7.66
CA TYR A 275 27.79 46.05 -8.46
C TYR A 275 27.22 47.19 -7.61
N THR A 276 26.99 46.98 -6.31
CA THR A 276 26.50 48.00 -5.37
C THR A 276 27.61 48.74 -4.63
N GLY A 277 28.88 48.60 -5.06
CA GLY A 277 30.03 49.28 -4.46
C GLY A 277 30.78 48.44 -3.43
N GLY A 278 30.44 47.15 -3.30
CA GLY A 278 31.23 46.18 -2.55
C GLY A 278 32.53 45.77 -3.25
N PRO A 279 33.48 45.14 -2.53
CA PRO A 279 34.58 44.43 -3.17
C PRO A 279 34.00 43.37 -4.11
N VAL A 280 34.42 43.39 -5.39
CA VAL A 280 34.03 42.34 -6.35
C VAL A 280 34.54 41.00 -5.81
N PRO A 281 33.67 40.02 -5.53
CA PRO A 281 34.11 38.75 -4.97
C PRO A 281 35.05 38.05 -5.94
N ARG A 282 36.23 37.61 -5.47
CA ARG A 282 37.06 36.65 -6.21
C ARG A 282 36.31 35.33 -6.28
N CYS A 283 35.54 35.13 -7.35
CA CYS A 283 34.83 33.88 -7.57
C CYS A 283 35.84 32.75 -7.84
N ARG A 284 35.65 31.60 -7.19
CA ARG A 284 36.45 30.40 -7.49
C ARG A 284 36.34 30.05 -8.98
N PRO A 285 37.41 29.55 -9.63
CA PRO A 285 37.36 29.20 -11.05
C PRO A 285 36.17 28.30 -11.38
N ALA A 286 35.44 28.62 -12.45
CA ALA A 286 34.31 27.79 -12.87
C ALA A 286 34.79 26.38 -13.24
N VAL A 287 34.07 25.36 -12.80
CA VAL A 287 34.43 23.97 -13.09
C VAL A 287 33.83 23.54 -14.43
N PRO A 288 34.62 23.05 -15.39
CA PRO A 288 34.10 22.58 -16.67
C PRO A 288 33.16 21.38 -16.50
N LEU A 289 32.13 21.28 -17.35
CA LEU A 289 31.18 20.16 -17.29
C LEU A 289 31.84 18.79 -17.56
N GLY A 290 32.96 18.77 -18.30
CA GLY A 290 33.74 17.58 -18.60
C GLY A 290 34.31 16.84 -17.38
N VAL A 291 34.32 17.44 -16.18
CA VAL A 291 34.72 16.69 -14.96
C VAL A 291 33.80 15.51 -14.67
N GLN A 292 32.56 15.56 -15.17
CA GLN A 292 31.58 14.47 -15.01
C GLN A 292 31.73 13.34 -16.04
N THR A 293 32.62 13.48 -17.05
CA THR A 293 32.78 12.47 -18.12
C THR A 293 33.84 11.42 -17.82
N GLY A 294 34.31 11.32 -16.58
CA GLY A 294 35.16 10.20 -16.14
C GLY A 294 34.41 8.87 -16.34
N SER A 295 35.11 7.84 -16.83
CA SER A 295 34.51 6.58 -17.30
C SER A 295 33.45 6.02 -16.32
N PRO A 296 32.29 5.55 -16.83
CA PRO A 296 31.32 4.85 -16.01
C PRO A 296 31.99 3.70 -15.26
N PRO A 297 31.63 3.40 -14.00
CA PRO A 297 32.17 2.25 -13.27
C PRO A 297 31.95 0.91 -14.00
N ALA A 298 31.07 0.86 -15.01
CA ALA A 298 30.89 -0.30 -15.88
C ALA A 298 32.20 -0.77 -16.55
N ASP A 299 33.12 0.12 -16.92
CA ASP A 299 34.40 -0.27 -17.54
C ASP A 299 35.38 -0.94 -16.56
N ARG A 300 35.16 -0.80 -15.25
CA ARG A 300 35.95 -1.52 -14.24
C ARG A 300 35.47 -2.93 -13.99
N SER A 301 34.21 -3.25 -14.30
CA SER A 301 33.63 -4.59 -14.08
C SER A 301 34.23 -5.67 -14.98
N GLY A 302 34.74 -5.31 -16.16
CA GLY A 302 35.44 -6.23 -17.07
C GLY A 302 36.94 -6.36 -16.79
N ALA A 303 37.56 -5.35 -16.14
CA ALA A 303 39.01 -5.29 -15.92
C ALA A 303 39.45 -5.78 -14.53
N SER A 304 38.55 -5.84 -13.54
CA SER A 304 38.83 -6.45 -12.24
C SER A 304 38.49 -7.94 -12.28
N GLY A 305 39.51 -8.78 -12.53
CA GLY A 305 39.36 -10.23 -12.55
C GLY A 305 38.63 -10.77 -11.30
N GLY A 306 37.42 -11.28 -11.49
CA GLY A 306 36.71 -12.18 -10.58
C GLY A 306 36.52 -11.76 -9.12
N ARG A 307 36.67 -10.48 -8.75
CA ARG A 307 36.45 -10.02 -7.37
C ARG A 307 34.99 -9.62 -7.17
N GLU A 308 34.30 -10.30 -6.25
CA GLU A 308 32.99 -9.88 -5.73
C GLU A 308 33.11 -8.49 -5.10
N HIS A 309 32.25 -7.56 -5.48
CA HIS A 309 32.25 -6.22 -4.89
C HIS A 309 31.48 -6.21 -3.57
N PRO A 310 31.88 -5.40 -2.57
CA PRO A 310 31.24 -5.36 -1.26
C PRO A 310 29.75 -4.92 -1.29
N TRP A 311 29.29 -4.30 -2.39
CA TRP A 311 27.90 -3.90 -2.59
C TRP A 311 27.01 -5.02 -3.15
N GLU A 312 27.54 -6.06 -3.79
CA GLU A 312 26.73 -7.13 -4.38
C GLU A 312 25.84 -7.87 -3.36
N PRO A 313 26.35 -8.20 -2.15
CA PRO A 313 25.53 -8.85 -1.11
C PRO A 313 24.34 -8.01 -0.63
N LEU A 314 24.32 -6.69 -0.87
CA LEU A 314 23.17 -5.84 -0.51
C LEU A 314 21.90 -6.27 -1.26
N PHE A 315 22.04 -6.76 -2.48
CA PHE A 315 20.95 -7.17 -3.36
C PHE A 315 20.57 -8.66 -3.22
N ALA A 316 21.35 -9.44 -2.46
CA ALA A 316 21.04 -10.84 -2.22
C ALA A 316 19.72 -10.98 -1.45
N GLU A 317 18.81 -11.81 -1.99
CA GLU A 317 17.48 -12.09 -1.40
C GLU A 317 16.60 -10.86 -1.17
N VAL A 318 16.88 -9.74 -1.85
CA VAL A 318 16.03 -8.55 -1.78
C VAL A 318 15.09 -8.53 -2.98
N PRO A 319 13.77 -8.43 -2.77
CA PRO A 319 12.86 -8.23 -3.88
C PRO A 319 13.18 -6.89 -4.56
N PRO A 320 13.28 -6.84 -5.91
CA PRO A 320 13.57 -5.60 -6.63
C PRO A 320 12.44 -4.57 -6.56
N VAL A 321 11.29 -4.94 -5.99
CA VAL A 321 10.11 -4.10 -5.87
C VAL A 321 9.55 -4.16 -4.45
N VAL A 322 9.31 -2.98 -3.87
CA VAL A 322 8.52 -2.77 -2.66
C VAL A 322 7.13 -2.28 -3.07
N GLU A 323 6.11 -3.12 -2.91
CA GLU A 323 4.72 -2.72 -3.17
C GLU A 323 4.08 -2.14 -1.91
N LEU A 324 4.10 -0.81 -1.79
CA LEU A 324 3.44 -0.11 -0.70
C LEU A 324 1.90 -0.33 -0.76
N PRO A 325 1.23 -0.52 0.39
CA PRO A 325 -0.23 -0.51 0.44
C PRO A 325 -0.75 0.78 -0.18
N ALA A 326 -1.73 0.69 -1.09
CA ALA A 326 -2.24 1.85 -1.83
C ALA A 326 -3.77 1.82 -1.83
N ASP A 327 -4.39 2.99 -1.69
CA ASP A 327 -5.84 3.18 -1.74
C ASP A 327 -6.36 3.40 -3.16
N GLN A 328 -5.43 3.61 -4.11
CA GLN A 328 -5.70 3.66 -5.53
C GLN A 328 -5.00 2.51 -6.29
N PRO A 329 -5.59 2.02 -7.40
CA PRO A 329 -4.96 1.04 -8.25
C PRO A 329 -3.74 1.64 -8.96
N ARG A 330 -2.62 0.89 -8.97
CA ARG A 330 -1.45 1.29 -9.74
C ARG A 330 -1.75 1.23 -11.26
N ARG A 331 -1.45 2.33 -11.96
CA ARG A 331 -1.63 2.50 -13.41
C ARG A 331 -0.43 1.96 -14.20
N ALA A 332 -0.63 1.65 -15.49
CA ALA A 332 0.44 1.22 -16.39
C ALA A 332 1.59 2.23 -16.49
N ILE A 333 1.25 3.51 -16.56
CA ILE A 333 2.17 4.65 -16.53
C ILE A 333 1.86 5.45 -15.27
N ARG A 334 2.88 5.79 -14.49
CA ARG A 334 2.74 6.61 -13.29
C ARG A 334 2.13 7.97 -13.63
N GLY A 335 1.28 8.52 -12.75
CA GLY A 335 0.80 9.90 -12.86
C GLY A 335 1.76 10.90 -12.20
N PRO A 336 1.83 12.16 -12.67
CA PRO A 336 2.77 13.15 -12.14
C PRO A 336 2.38 13.62 -10.73
N ASP A 337 1.10 13.57 -10.38
CA ASP A 337 0.53 14.20 -9.20
C ASP A 337 1.22 13.78 -7.90
N GLY A 338 1.91 14.75 -7.31
CA GLY A 338 2.52 14.69 -5.99
C GLY A 338 1.84 15.62 -5.01
N ARG A 339 1.90 15.27 -3.73
CA ARG A 339 1.54 16.16 -2.62
C ARG A 339 2.59 16.09 -1.53
N ARG A 340 2.65 17.13 -0.71
CA ARG A 340 3.65 17.28 0.36
C ARG A 340 2.96 17.66 1.68
N LEU A 341 3.25 16.91 2.74
CA LEU A 341 2.83 17.20 4.11
C LEU A 341 4.05 17.64 4.92
N ALA A 342 3.95 18.77 5.62
CA ALA A 342 4.98 19.20 6.56
C ALA A 342 4.77 18.53 7.93
N PHE A 343 5.86 18.17 8.61
CA PHE A 343 5.83 17.62 9.96
C PHE A 343 7.06 18.03 10.77
N ARG A 344 7.01 17.80 12.10
CA ARG A 344 8.15 18.02 12.98
C ARG A 344 8.25 16.93 14.03
N ILE A 345 9.44 16.36 14.19
CA ILE A 345 9.78 15.56 15.38
C ILE A 345 10.10 16.54 16.51
N GLY A 346 9.25 16.53 17.55
CA GLY A 346 9.37 17.40 18.71
C GLY A 346 10.60 17.11 19.57
N GLU A 347 10.93 18.07 20.44
CA GLU A 347 12.13 18.06 21.28
C GLU A 347 12.29 16.81 22.17
N PRO A 348 11.24 16.27 22.84
CA PRO A 348 11.41 15.08 23.68
C PRO A 348 11.90 13.84 22.90
N VAL A 349 11.41 13.67 21.67
CA VAL A 349 11.83 12.56 20.80
C VAL A 349 13.21 12.84 20.21
N ALA A 350 13.51 14.10 19.86
CA ALA A 350 14.83 14.47 19.35
C ALA A 350 15.94 14.20 20.37
N VAL A 351 15.75 14.54 21.64
CA VAL A 351 16.69 14.21 22.73
C VAL A 351 16.87 12.69 22.85
N SER A 352 15.79 11.92 22.68
CA SER A 352 15.83 10.46 22.71
C SER A 352 16.59 9.86 21.51
N ILE A 353 16.48 10.47 20.34
CA ILE A 353 17.28 10.14 19.15
C ILE A 353 18.76 10.37 19.46
N ASP A 354 19.11 11.54 19.97
CA ASP A 354 20.51 11.91 20.23
C ASP A 354 21.15 10.99 21.30
N ALA A 355 20.40 10.66 22.36
CA ALA A 355 20.84 9.68 23.35
C ALA A 355 21.02 8.28 22.74
N THR A 356 20.14 7.87 21.81
CA THR A 356 20.24 6.59 21.10
C THR A 356 21.46 6.56 20.18
N CYS A 357 21.74 7.66 19.48
CA CYS A 357 22.94 7.84 18.66
C CYS A 357 24.22 7.62 19.47
N GLN A 358 24.29 8.20 20.68
CA GLN A 358 25.43 8.01 21.59
C GLN A 358 25.60 6.55 22.02
N ARG A 359 24.51 5.85 22.37
CA ARG A 359 24.57 4.43 22.79
C ARG A 359 24.94 3.48 21.66
N SER A 360 24.49 3.77 20.43
CA SER A 360 24.65 2.87 19.28
C SER A 360 25.87 3.19 18.41
N GLY A 361 26.50 4.36 18.58
CA GLY A 361 27.59 4.83 17.74
C GLY A 361 27.12 5.16 16.32
N VAL A 362 25.93 5.75 16.17
CA VAL A 362 25.31 6.06 14.86
C VAL A 362 24.92 7.53 14.76
N THR A 363 24.71 8.04 13.55
CA THR A 363 24.22 9.41 13.34
C THR A 363 22.69 9.48 13.49
N PRO A 364 22.10 10.65 13.76
CA PRO A 364 20.64 10.80 13.77
C PRO A 364 19.96 10.37 12.47
N PHE A 365 20.63 10.57 11.34
CA PHE A 365 20.10 10.14 10.05
C PHE A 365 19.94 8.61 9.96
N VAL A 366 20.86 7.83 10.55
CA VAL A 366 20.71 6.37 10.62
C VAL A 366 19.47 5.96 11.39
N VAL A 367 19.15 6.63 12.49
CA VAL A 367 17.92 6.37 13.28
C VAL A 367 16.68 6.69 12.45
N LEU A 368 16.65 7.84 11.78
CA LEU A 368 15.53 8.28 10.94
C LEU A 368 15.33 7.37 9.72
N LEU A 369 16.41 6.90 9.10
CA LEU A 369 16.41 5.95 7.98
C LEU A 369 15.97 4.55 8.42
N ALA A 370 16.45 4.07 9.57
CA ALA A 370 16.10 2.79 10.14
C ALA A 370 14.60 2.74 10.50
N ALA A 371 14.07 3.80 11.11
CA ALA A 371 12.64 3.92 11.39
C ALA A 371 11.80 3.90 10.10
N PHE A 372 12.29 4.55 9.03
CA PHE A 372 11.58 4.59 7.75
C PHE A 372 11.53 3.21 7.11
N GLY A 373 12.67 2.52 7.04
CA GLY A 373 12.75 1.15 6.53
C GLY A 373 11.93 0.16 7.38
N LEU A 374 11.99 0.26 8.71
CA LEU A 374 11.17 -0.54 9.63
C LEU A 374 9.67 -0.31 9.39
N THR A 375 9.25 0.95 9.27
CA THR A 375 7.84 1.30 9.02
C THR A 375 7.36 0.67 7.72
N ILE A 376 8.12 0.80 6.64
CA ILE A 376 7.79 0.17 5.35
C ILE A 376 7.72 -1.35 5.51
N ALA A 377 8.73 -1.97 6.14
CA ALA A 377 8.79 -3.41 6.39
C ALA A 377 7.54 -3.93 7.11
N ARG A 378 7.07 -3.22 8.15
CA ARG A 378 5.84 -3.53 8.87
C ARG A 378 4.58 -3.34 8.01
N HIS A 379 4.56 -2.36 7.10
CA HIS A 379 3.41 -2.12 6.21
C HIS A 379 3.26 -3.18 5.12
N VAL A 380 4.38 -3.65 4.56
CA VAL A 380 4.38 -4.61 3.45
C VAL A 380 4.45 -6.08 3.91
N GLY A 381 4.73 -6.31 5.19
CA GLY A 381 4.93 -7.65 5.76
C GLY A 381 6.20 -8.32 5.21
N ARG A 382 7.31 -7.58 5.10
CA ARG A 382 8.60 -8.08 4.60
C ARG A 382 9.71 -7.70 5.57
N THR A 383 10.67 -8.60 5.75
CA THR A 383 11.82 -8.37 6.62
C THR A 383 12.99 -7.71 5.90
N ARG A 384 13.09 -7.82 4.56
CA ARG A 384 14.19 -7.23 3.79
C ARG A 384 13.68 -6.43 2.58
N LEU A 385 14.19 -5.21 2.42
CA LEU A 385 13.79 -4.28 1.36
C LEU A 385 14.90 -3.27 1.01
N LEU A 386 14.77 -2.59 -0.14
CA LEU A 386 15.60 -1.46 -0.52
C LEU A 386 14.87 -0.13 -0.27
N VAL A 387 15.57 0.83 0.31
CA VAL A 387 15.16 2.25 0.35
C VAL A 387 16.20 3.10 -0.36
N GLY A 388 15.78 4.15 -1.05
CA GLY A 388 16.69 5.11 -1.66
C GLY A 388 17.19 6.14 -0.65
N VAL A 389 18.48 6.47 -0.73
CA VAL A 389 19.07 7.60 -0.01
C VAL A 389 19.67 8.56 -1.05
N PRO A 390 19.22 9.83 -1.10
CA PRO A 390 19.79 10.82 -1.98
C PRO A 390 21.16 11.26 -1.44
N THR A 391 22.13 11.36 -2.34
CA THR A 391 23.48 11.85 -2.04
C THR A 391 23.81 12.98 -3.01
N ALA A 392 24.68 13.90 -2.59
CA ALA A 392 25.09 15.03 -3.43
C ALA A 392 25.82 14.59 -4.72
N GLY A 393 26.35 13.36 -4.75
CA GLY A 393 27.07 12.80 -5.91
C GLY A 393 28.33 13.58 -6.32
N ARG A 394 28.91 14.35 -5.39
CA ARG A 394 30.13 15.13 -5.57
C ARG A 394 31.25 14.42 -4.82
N GLY A 395 31.85 13.43 -5.48
CA GLY A 395 32.86 12.54 -4.88
C GLY A 395 34.29 13.04 -5.07
N SER A 396 34.53 13.87 -6.08
CA SER A 396 35.84 14.44 -6.40
C SER A 396 35.90 15.95 -6.12
N ARG A 397 37.13 16.44 -5.91
CA ARG A 397 37.40 17.85 -5.56
C ARG A 397 36.80 18.87 -6.55
N PRO A 398 36.86 18.71 -7.88
CA PRO A 398 36.27 19.66 -8.81
C PRO A 398 34.72 19.69 -8.75
N GLU A 399 34.07 18.57 -8.46
CA GLU A 399 32.59 18.49 -8.51
C GLU A 399 31.91 19.29 -7.40
N HIS A 400 32.61 19.65 -6.32
CA HIS A 400 32.04 20.44 -5.22
C HIS A 400 31.57 21.84 -5.65
N ASP A 401 32.31 22.48 -6.57
CA ASP A 401 32.04 23.82 -7.08
C ASP A 401 31.36 23.80 -8.47
N LEU A 402 30.98 22.61 -8.96
CA LEU A 402 30.31 22.44 -10.25
C LEU A 402 28.83 22.85 -10.17
N VAL A 403 28.42 23.85 -10.97
CA VAL A 403 27.02 24.24 -11.10
C VAL A 403 26.33 23.40 -12.18
N ALA A 404 26.00 22.16 -11.81
CA ALA A 404 25.26 21.20 -12.63
C ALA A 404 24.61 20.13 -11.73
N GLN A 405 23.73 19.32 -12.31
CA GLN A 405 23.17 18.11 -11.69
C GLN A 405 24.28 17.09 -11.37
N CYS A 406 24.46 16.79 -10.08
CA CYS A 406 25.35 15.75 -9.58
C CYS A 406 24.63 14.76 -8.65
N ALA A 407 23.50 15.14 -8.07
CA ALA A 407 22.78 14.32 -7.11
C ALA A 407 22.43 12.93 -7.67
N ARG A 408 22.65 11.91 -6.84
CA ARG A 408 22.33 10.50 -7.14
C ARG A 408 21.57 9.88 -5.97
N VAL A 409 20.67 8.94 -6.27
CA VAL A 409 20.04 8.09 -5.24
C VAL A 409 20.80 6.77 -5.17
N VAL A 410 21.19 6.37 -3.97
CA VAL A 410 21.82 5.06 -3.72
C VAL A 410 20.84 4.13 -3.01
N PRO A 411 20.73 2.86 -3.41
CA PRO A 411 19.87 1.89 -2.73
C PRO A 411 20.55 1.40 -1.46
N VAL A 412 19.83 1.47 -0.33
CA VAL A 412 20.26 0.96 0.97
C VAL A 412 19.38 -0.22 1.35
N ALA A 413 20.00 -1.37 1.63
CA ALA A 413 19.28 -2.54 2.10
C ALA A 413 18.94 -2.40 3.60
N ILE A 414 17.67 -2.61 3.94
CA ILE A 414 17.19 -2.65 5.32
C ILE A 414 16.72 -4.08 5.60
N THR A 415 17.27 -4.68 6.66
CA THR A 415 16.90 -6.01 7.14
C THR A 415 16.40 -5.90 8.57
N VAL A 416 15.13 -6.21 8.78
CA VAL A 416 14.44 -6.27 10.07
C VAL A 416 14.48 -7.72 10.56
N ASP A 417 15.27 -7.99 11.59
CA ASP A 417 15.28 -9.27 12.32
C ASP A 417 14.70 -9.02 13.72
N ASP A 418 13.50 -9.53 13.97
CA ASP A 418 12.78 -9.32 15.23
C ASP A 418 13.47 -9.92 16.45
N ARG A 419 14.46 -10.80 16.24
CA ARG A 419 15.30 -11.35 17.31
C ARG A 419 16.41 -10.40 17.74
N SER A 420 16.67 -9.34 16.99
CA SER A 420 17.74 -8.37 17.25
C SER A 420 17.34 -7.27 18.22
N THR A 421 18.34 -6.57 18.77
CA THR A 421 18.12 -5.33 19.53
C THR A 421 18.02 -4.13 18.59
N PRO A 422 17.38 -3.02 18.99
CA PRO A 422 17.41 -1.78 18.21
C PRO A 422 18.82 -1.29 17.92
N VAL A 423 19.76 -1.49 18.85
CA VAL A 423 21.17 -1.09 18.67
C VAL A 423 21.83 -1.87 17.53
N ASP A 424 21.64 -3.19 17.47
CA ASP A 424 22.22 -4.03 16.42
C ASP A 424 21.59 -3.73 15.05
N PHE A 425 20.28 -3.50 15.03
CA PHE A 425 19.56 -3.05 13.84
C PHE A 425 20.13 -1.73 13.30
N LEU A 426 20.30 -0.72 14.17
CA LEU A 426 20.88 0.57 13.78
C LEU A 426 22.31 0.43 13.24
N ARG A 427 23.14 -0.44 13.84
CA ARG A 427 24.50 -0.72 13.34
C ARG A 427 24.48 -1.45 11.99
N HIS A 428 23.52 -2.33 11.75
CA HIS A 428 23.34 -2.98 10.45
C HIS A 428 22.93 -1.96 9.37
N VAL A 429 21.97 -1.09 9.68
CA VAL A 429 21.56 0.00 8.77
C VAL A 429 22.72 0.96 8.49
N ARG A 430 23.52 1.34 9.51
CA ARG A 430 24.74 2.13 9.32
C ARG A 430 25.69 1.48 8.33
N ARG A 431 25.97 0.18 8.49
CA ARG A 431 26.88 -0.57 7.60
C ARG A 431 26.38 -0.59 6.17
N SER A 432 25.10 -0.90 5.98
CA SER A 432 24.44 -0.89 4.67
C SER A 432 24.53 0.47 4.00
N LEU A 433 24.26 1.55 4.75
CA LEU A 433 24.40 2.92 4.28
C LEU A 433 25.85 3.25 3.88
N THR A 434 26.84 2.90 4.71
CA THR A 434 28.26 3.12 4.41
C THR A 434 28.68 2.40 3.13
N THR A 435 28.32 1.12 2.96
CA THR A 435 28.59 0.37 1.73
C THR A 435 27.92 1.01 0.51
N SER A 436 26.70 1.52 0.66
CA SER A 436 25.95 2.17 -0.42
C SER A 436 26.50 3.55 -0.81
N MET A 437 27.22 4.22 0.11
CA MET A 437 27.86 5.52 -0.14
C MET A 437 29.26 5.40 -0.76
N ASP A 438 29.78 4.18 -0.91
CA ASP A 438 31.09 3.95 -1.51
C ASP A 438 31.17 4.53 -2.93
N GLN A 439 32.39 4.92 -3.35
CA GLN A 439 32.63 5.48 -4.68
C GLN A 439 32.47 4.44 -5.79
N ASP A 440 32.71 3.16 -5.48
CA ASP A 440 32.55 2.05 -6.42
C ASP A 440 31.08 1.58 -6.55
N MET A 441 30.17 2.13 -5.74
CA MET A 441 28.74 1.80 -5.84
C MET A 441 28.17 2.27 -7.20
N PRO A 442 27.66 1.35 -8.05
CA PRO A 442 27.11 1.72 -9.35
C PRO A 442 25.84 2.57 -9.21
N THR A 443 25.53 3.34 -10.25
CA THR A 443 24.32 4.16 -10.30
C THR A 443 23.08 3.30 -10.49
N LEU A 444 21.90 3.84 -10.16
CA LEU A 444 20.64 3.13 -10.40
C LEU A 444 20.43 2.80 -11.89
N ASP A 445 20.88 3.65 -12.82
CA ASP A 445 20.78 3.37 -14.26
C ASP A 445 21.59 2.12 -14.68
N VAL A 446 22.66 1.79 -13.93
CA VAL A 446 23.48 0.59 -14.15
C VAL A 446 22.90 -0.62 -13.41
N LEU A 447 22.37 -0.42 -12.20
CA LEU A 447 21.81 -1.49 -11.37
C LEU A 447 20.43 -1.95 -11.85
N ALA A 448 19.60 -1.03 -12.33
CA ALA A 448 18.21 -1.30 -12.71
C ALA A 448 18.11 -2.36 -13.82
N PRO A 449 18.88 -2.32 -14.91
CA PRO A 449 18.83 -3.39 -15.92
C PRO A 449 19.24 -4.78 -15.39
N ARG A 450 20.05 -4.85 -14.32
CA ARG A 450 20.53 -6.11 -13.71
C ARG A 450 19.50 -6.71 -12.75
N PHE A 451 18.82 -5.87 -11.97
CA PHE A 451 18.00 -6.32 -10.84
C PHE A 451 16.52 -5.97 -10.98
N ALA A 452 16.17 -4.89 -11.68
CA ALA A 452 14.78 -4.48 -11.89
C ALA A 452 14.19 -5.10 -13.16
N PRO A 453 12.88 -5.39 -13.17
CA PRO A 453 12.20 -5.86 -14.37
C PRO A 453 12.19 -4.79 -15.47
N PRO A 454 12.46 -5.16 -16.73
CA PRO A 454 12.62 -4.18 -17.81
C PRO A 454 11.28 -3.54 -18.21
N GLY A 455 11.30 -2.22 -18.40
CA GLY A 455 10.21 -1.46 -19.01
C GLY A 455 8.98 -1.21 -18.14
N ASP A 456 9.09 -1.28 -16.81
CA ASP A 456 8.01 -0.88 -15.90
C ASP A 456 7.98 0.65 -15.71
N LEU A 457 7.06 1.33 -16.39
CA LEU A 457 6.82 2.78 -16.25
C LEU A 457 5.84 3.15 -15.13
N SER A 458 5.30 2.15 -14.41
CA SER A 458 4.41 2.39 -13.27
C SER A 458 5.16 2.81 -12.01
N ARG A 459 6.50 2.67 -12.01
CA ARG A 459 7.34 2.96 -10.85
C ARG A 459 8.78 3.32 -11.18
N ASN A 460 9.45 3.91 -10.19
CA ASN A 460 10.90 4.09 -10.24
C ASN A 460 11.59 2.72 -10.02
N PRO A 461 12.57 2.35 -10.87
CA PRO A 461 13.26 1.07 -10.74
C PRO A 461 14.06 0.96 -9.44
N LEU A 462 14.06 -0.24 -8.84
CA LEU A 462 14.76 -0.65 -7.60
C LEU A 462 14.33 0.06 -6.30
N VAL A 463 14.06 1.36 -6.34
CA VAL A 463 13.73 2.15 -5.15
C VAL A 463 12.43 2.91 -5.37
N GLN A 464 11.39 2.58 -4.59
CA GLN A 464 10.10 3.27 -4.65
C GLN A 464 9.92 4.29 -3.52
N ALA A 465 10.73 4.15 -2.45
CA ALA A 465 10.66 4.96 -1.25
C ALA A 465 12.02 5.56 -0.93
N VAL A 466 12.07 6.86 -0.62
CA VAL A 466 13.31 7.60 -0.37
C VAL A 466 13.29 8.25 1.01
N CYS A 467 14.43 8.22 1.71
CA CYS A 467 14.65 8.98 2.94
C CYS A 467 15.93 9.80 2.83
N GLY A 468 15.83 11.11 3.05
CA GLY A 468 16.94 12.05 2.90
C GLY A 468 16.99 13.12 3.98
N ARG A 469 18.18 13.70 4.19
CA ARG A 469 18.39 14.85 5.09
C ARG A 469 19.16 15.93 4.35
N TYR A 470 18.56 17.11 4.23
CA TYR A 470 19.00 18.23 3.38
C TYR A 470 19.40 19.50 4.16
N ALA A 471 19.65 19.38 5.46
CA ALA A 471 19.86 20.49 6.40
C ALA A 471 20.77 21.63 5.89
N ASP A 472 21.83 21.31 5.13
CA ASP A 472 22.84 22.28 4.69
C ASP A 472 23.01 22.39 3.16
N VAL A 473 22.02 21.93 2.38
CA VAL A 473 22.13 21.88 0.91
C VAL A 473 21.81 23.23 0.27
N VAL A 474 20.76 23.91 0.74
CA VAL A 474 20.35 25.23 0.25
C VAL A 474 20.57 26.26 1.36
N PRO A 475 21.15 27.44 1.06
CA PRO A 475 21.20 28.51 2.03
C PRO A 475 19.79 29.09 2.22
N TRP A 476 19.07 28.65 3.25
CA TRP A 476 17.71 29.13 3.55
C TRP A 476 17.64 30.63 3.87
N HIS A 477 18.79 31.22 4.22
CA HIS A 477 18.94 32.64 4.51
C HIS A 477 20.30 33.15 3.99
N LEU A 478 20.31 34.30 3.32
CA LEU A 478 21.50 34.99 2.83
C LEU A 478 21.39 36.48 3.17
N ARG A 479 22.53 37.17 3.22
CA ARG A 479 22.59 38.62 3.42
C ARG A 479 23.56 39.23 2.43
N THR A 480 23.16 40.39 1.93
CA THR A 480 24.00 41.30 1.14
C THR A 480 24.13 42.62 1.90
N ARG A 481 24.81 43.62 1.33
CA ARG A 481 24.87 44.96 1.97
C ARG A 481 23.51 45.64 2.05
N GLU A 482 22.64 45.38 1.09
CA GLU A 482 21.37 46.11 0.91
C GLU A 482 20.13 45.22 1.07
N LEU A 483 20.27 43.90 1.01
CA LEU A 483 19.16 42.94 1.01
C LEU A 483 19.32 41.89 2.09
N ASP A 484 18.24 41.64 2.83
CA ASP A 484 18.02 40.42 3.62
C ASP A 484 17.26 39.42 2.73
N VAL A 485 17.77 38.19 2.60
CA VAL A 485 17.25 37.23 1.62
C VAL A 485 16.81 35.95 2.29
N ARG A 486 15.51 35.66 2.24
CA ARG A 486 14.93 34.40 2.70
C ARG A 486 14.56 33.52 1.51
N ILE A 487 15.02 32.27 1.51
CA ILE A 487 14.80 31.33 0.42
C ILE A 487 13.79 30.26 0.86
N LYS A 488 12.80 30.00 0.01
CA LYS A 488 11.79 28.96 0.18
C LYS A 488 11.80 28.04 -1.05
N GLU A 489 11.78 26.73 -0.82
CA GLU A 489 11.54 25.74 -1.87
C GLU A 489 10.02 25.57 -2.05
N MET A 490 9.56 25.66 -3.29
CA MET A 490 8.16 25.46 -3.65
C MET A 490 7.95 24.06 -4.22
N HIS A 491 6.91 23.38 -3.73
CA HIS A 491 6.49 22.10 -4.29
C HIS A 491 5.82 22.33 -5.66
N THR A 492 6.32 21.67 -6.70
CA THR A 492 5.91 21.92 -8.10
C THR A 492 4.74 21.04 -8.57
N GLY A 493 4.15 20.25 -7.65
CA GLY A 493 3.01 19.38 -7.94
C GLY A 493 3.38 17.98 -8.43
N GLY A 494 4.67 17.70 -8.61
CA GLY A 494 5.20 16.40 -9.04
C GLY A 494 5.70 15.53 -7.88
N SER A 495 5.64 14.19 -8.00
CA SER A 495 6.34 13.25 -7.10
C SER A 495 7.13 12.18 -7.87
N PRO A 496 8.47 12.26 -7.89
CA PRO A 496 9.35 11.26 -8.53
C PRO A 496 9.29 9.85 -7.93
N MET A 497 8.89 9.74 -6.65
CA MET A 497 8.87 8.51 -5.86
C MET A 497 7.45 8.18 -5.41
N ASP A 498 7.19 6.95 -4.93
CA ASP A 498 5.91 6.66 -4.27
C ASP A 498 5.80 7.46 -2.98
N VAL A 499 6.90 7.50 -2.21
CA VAL A 499 7.01 8.24 -0.96
C VAL A 499 8.44 8.73 -0.73
N THR A 500 8.58 9.98 -0.30
CA THR A 500 9.86 10.58 0.11
C THR A 500 9.69 11.23 1.48
N VAL A 501 10.51 10.81 2.46
CA VAL A 501 10.67 11.53 3.72
C VAL A 501 11.95 12.35 3.65
N ALA A 502 11.83 13.66 3.82
CA ALA A 502 12.94 14.59 3.77
C ALA A 502 13.02 15.41 5.05
N PHE A 503 14.22 15.57 5.60
CA PHE A 503 14.47 16.42 6.77
C PHE A 503 15.23 17.68 6.39
N HIS A 504 14.81 18.83 6.93
CA HIS A 504 15.27 20.16 6.53
C HIS A 504 15.85 20.95 7.70
N GLY A 505 16.65 21.97 7.40
CA GLY A 505 17.13 22.99 8.36
C GLY A 505 18.10 22.52 9.46
N ALA A 506 18.62 23.51 10.19
CA ALA A 506 19.42 23.36 11.41
C ALA A 506 18.69 24.11 12.54
N GLY A 507 18.08 23.39 13.48
CA GLY A 507 17.30 23.94 14.60
C GLY A 507 16.86 22.84 15.57
N PRO A 508 16.25 23.15 16.72
CA PRO A 508 15.84 22.15 17.71
C PRO A 508 14.73 21.24 17.18
N GLY A 509 14.96 19.93 17.27
CA GLY A 509 14.11 18.90 16.69
C GLY A 509 14.48 18.55 15.24
N TYR A 510 13.60 17.82 14.56
CA TYR A 510 13.79 17.43 13.15
C TYR A 510 12.55 17.83 12.34
N PRO A 511 12.52 19.04 11.75
CA PRO A 511 11.47 19.41 10.80
C PRO A 511 11.68 18.66 9.49
N GLY A 512 10.58 18.25 8.87
CA GLY A 512 10.62 17.45 7.66
C GLY A 512 9.35 17.55 6.83
N THR A 513 9.39 16.91 5.68
CA THR A 513 8.28 16.81 4.75
C THR A 513 8.12 15.37 4.29
N LEU A 514 6.87 14.91 4.21
CA LEU A 514 6.47 13.70 3.52
C LEU A 514 5.92 14.11 2.16
N GLU A 515 6.64 13.80 1.08
CA GLU A 515 6.15 13.90 -0.29
C GLU A 515 5.66 12.52 -0.75
N TYR A 516 4.54 12.46 -1.45
CA TYR A 516 3.96 11.19 -1.90
C TYR A 516 3.21 11.35 -3.22
N SER A 517 3.09 10.24 -3.96
CA SER A 517 2.30 10.21 -5.19
C SER A 517 0.81 10.17 -4.87
N HIS A 518 0.09 11.23 -5.24
CA HIS A 518 -1.37 11.31 -5.11
C HIS A 518 -2.10 10.40 -6.11
N SER A 519 -1.37 9.83 -7.08
CA SER A 519 -1.87 8.73 -7.93
C SER A 519 -1.95 7.39 -7.19
N LEU A 520 -1.35 7.27 -5.99
CA LEU A 520 -1.34 6.04 -5.18
C LEU A 520 -2.01 6.20 -3.81
N TRP A 521 -1.88 7.38 -3.19
CA TRP A 521 -2.42 7.70 -1.86
C TRP A 521 -3.27 8.96 -1.89
N HIS A 522 -4.43 8.93 -1.24
CA HIS A 522 -5.08 10.15 -0.77
C HIS A 522 -4.41 10.64 0.53
N ASP A 523 -4.62 11.91 0.85
CA ASP A 523 -4.02 12.59 2.02
C ASP A 523 -4.18 11.78 3.33
N ALA A 524 -5.35 11.17 3.54
CA ALA A 524 -5.65 10.40 4.74
C ALA A 524 -4.75 9.17 4.93
N GLU A 525 -4.33 8.51 3.85
CA GLU A 525 -3.41 7.35 3.89
C GLU A 525 -1.97 7.84 4.12
N ALA A 526 -1.57 8.94 3.49
CA ALA A 526 -0.26 9.55 3.72
C ALA A 526 -0.09 10.03 5.17
N GLU A 527 -1.13 10.63 5.77
CA GLU A 527 -1.16 10.98 7.20
C GLU A 527 -1.04 9.77 8.12
N ALA A 528 -1.71 8.65 7.79
CA ALA A 528 -1.62 7.41 8.56
C ALA A 528 -0.21 6.81 8.51
N PHE A 529 0.39 6.76 7.31
CA PHE A 529 1.78 6.34 7.15
C PHE A 529 2.75 7.24 7.92
N LEU A 530 2.56 8.56 7.86
CA LEU A 530 3.37 9.52 8.62
C LEU A 530 3.26 9.28 10.14
N ALA A 531 2.04 9.07 10.66
CA ALA A 531 1.84 8.77 12.06
C ALA A 531 2.58 7.50 12.48
N SER A 532 2.51 6.45 11.66
CA SER A 532 3.26 5.21 11.88
C SER A 532 4.77 5.40 11.80
N TYR A 533 5.26 6.22 10.86
CA TYR A 533 6.68 6.56 10.78
C TYR A 533 7.17 7.25 12.06
N LEU A 534 6.42 8.25 12.55
CA LEU A 534 6.74 8.95 13.79
C LEU A 534 6.69 8.01 15.00
N ALA A 535 5.74 7.07 15.03
CA ALA A 535 5.69 6.01 16.04
C ALA A 535 6.91 5.09 15.95
N GLY A 536 7.33 4.68 14.75
CA GLY A 536 8.53 3.87 14.55
C GLY A 536 9.81 4.55 15.01
N VAL A 537 9.94 5.87 14.81
CA VAL A 537 11.05 6.66 15.37
C VAL A 537 11.00 6.63 16.90
N ALA A 538 9.82 6.83 17.48
CA ALA A 538 9.62 6.79 18.93
C ALA A 538 9.94 5.41 19.53
N ASP A 539 9.52 4.33 18.87
CA ASP A 539 9.74 2.95 19.29
C ASP A 539 11.24 2.62 19.35
N LEU A 540 12.00 2.89 18.29
CA LEU A 540 13.43 2.59 18.21
C LEU A 540 14.26 3.26 19.31
N THR A 541 13.76 4.35 19.90
CA THR A 541 14.44 5.06 20.99
C THR A 541 14.08 4.53 22.39
N ARG A 542 13.04 3.69 22.51
CA ARG A 542 12.44 3.28 23.80
C ARG A 542 12.48 1.78 24.08
N VAL A 543 12.37 0.95 23.04
CA VAL A 543 12.24 -0.51 23.22
C VAL A 543 13.59 -1.19 23.44
N GLU A 544 13.57 -2.38 24.05
CA GLU A 544 14.78 -3.20 24.24
C GLU A 544 14.93 -4.26 23.14
N ARG A 545 13.82 -4.76 22.60
CA ARG A 545 13.76 -5.74 21.52
C ARG A 545 13.17 -5.13 20.26
N LEU A 546 13.74 -5.42 19.10
CA LEU A 546 13.24 -4.86 17.84
C LEU A 546 11.81 -5.32 17.52
N ALA A 547 11.43 -6.53 17.95
CA ALA A 547 10.07 -7.05 17.83
C ALA A 547 9.00 -6.12 18.44
N GLU A 548 9.35 -5.32 19.45
CA GLU A 548 8.45 -4.37 20.13
C GLU A 548 8.30 -3.06 19.36
N ALA A 549 9.19 -2.77 18.39
CA ALA A 549 9.07 -1.63 17.50
C ALA A 549 8.08 -1.94 16.37
N ARG A 550 6.80 -1.68 16.67
CA ARG A 550 5.67 -2.05 15.81
C ARG A 550 5.27 -0.93 14.86
N ALA A 551 5.73 0.30 15.06
CA ALA A 551 5.32 1.48 14.28
C ALA A 551 3.80 1.72 14.32
N ILE A 552 3.19 1.43 15.47
CA ILE A 552 1.76 1.63 15.71
C ILE A 552 1.58 2.94 16.50
N PRO A 553 0.89 3.94 15.96
CA PRO A 553 0.59 5.16 16.70
C PRO A 553 -0.17 4.84 17.99
N PRO A 554 0.06 5.54 19.11
CA PRO A 554 -0.62 5.27 20.38
C PRO A 554 -2.16 5.23 20.26
N ALA A 555 -2.74 6.12 19.45
CA ALA A 555 -4.19 6.16 19.20
C ALA A 555 -4.75 4.94 18.46
N ALA A 556 -3.88 4.11 17.86
CA ALA A 556 -4.23 2.90 17.11
C ALA A 556 -3.82 1.59 17.81
N GLY A 557 -3.14 1.67 18.96
CA GLY A 557 -2.60 0.51 19.68
C GLY A 557 -3.64 -0.31 20.44
N GLU A 558 -4.87 0.18 20.57
CA GLU A 558 -5.93 -0.52 21.29
C GLU A 558 -6.61 -1.55 20.40
N ARG A 559 -6.65 -2.81 20.86
CA ARG A 559 -7.52 -3.83 20.25
C ARG A 559 -8.97 -3.41 20.50
N PRO A 560 -9.78 -3.15 19.45
CA PRO A 560 -11.18 -2.83 19.67
C PRO A 560 -11.86 -4.02 20.37
N ALA A 561 -12.50 -3.75 21.51
CA ALA A 561 -13.28 -4.75 22.20
C ALA A 561 -14.44 -5.21 21.31
N PRO A 562 -14.76 -6.51 21.26
CA PRO A 562 -15.94 -6.97 20.54
C PRO A 562 -17.18 -6.26 21.11
N PRO A 563 -18.09 -5.75 20.26
CA PRO A 563 -19.33 -5.16 20.75
C PRO A 563 -20.12 -6.17 21.59
N ALA A 564 -20.82 -5.71 22.61
CA ALA A 564 -21.75 -6.57 23.35
C ALA A 564 -22.81 -7.16 22.38
N PRO A 565 -23.22 -8.42 22.56
CA PRO A 565 -24.22 -9.04 21.69
C PRO A 565 -25.53 -8.25 21.71
N ALA A 566 -26.04 -7.91 20.52
CA ALA A 566 -27.24 -7.09 20.34
C ALA A 566 -28.55 -7.79 20.76
N VAL A 567 -28.52 -9.11 20.97
CA VAL A 567 -29.67 -9.95 21.29
C VAL A 567 -29.36 -10.76 22.54
N ALA A 568 -30.22 -10.65 23.55
CA ALA A 568 -30.06 -11.34 24.85
C ALA A 568 -30.52 -12.82 24.83
N ALA A 569 -31.12 -13.29 23.73
CA ALA A 569 -31.58 -14.67 23.60
C ALA A 569 -30.40 -15.64 23.56
N HIS A 570 -30.51 -16.73 24.30
CA HIS A 570 -29.47 -17.76 24.42
C HIS A 570 -29.59 -18.82 23.33
N SER A 571 -30.77 -18.96 22.70
CA SER A 571 -31.00 -19.94 21.64
C SER A 571 -31.95 -19.44 20.54
N VAL A 572 -31.87 -20.10 19.38
CA VAL A 572 -32.81 -19.88 18.27
C VAL A 572 -34.26 -20.15 18.70
N ASN A 573 -34.46 -21.15 19.58
CA ASN A 573 -35.78 -21.48 20.10
C ASN A 573 -36.40 -20.35 20.92
N GLU A 574 -35.61 -19.76 21.82
CA GLU A 574 -36.04 -18.63 22.64
C GLU A 574 -36.38 -17.43 21.76
N LEU A 575 -35.53 -17.14 20.77
CA LEU A 575 -35.73 -16.06 19.79
C LEU A 575 -37.05 -16.22 19.02
N LEU A 576 -37.30 -17.41 18.46
CA LEU A 576 -38.47 -17.66 17.63
C LEU A 576 -39.77 -17.77 18.44
N ARG A 577 -39.73 -18.35 19.65
CA ARG A 577 -40.90 -18.35 20.56
C ARG A 577 -41.29 -16.93 20.97
N ALA A 578 -40.31 -16.11 21.33
CA ALA A 578 -40.55 -14.71 21.67
C ALA A 578 -41.17 -13.95 20.49
N GLN A 579 -40.69 -14.17 19.26
CA GLN A 579 -41.31 -13.55 18.09
C GLN A 579 -42.71 -14.09 17.79
N ALA A 580 -42.93 -15.40 17.90
CA ALA A 580 -44.24 -15.99 17.66
C ALA A 580 -45.30 -15.48 18.65
N ALA A 581 -44.91 -15.25 19.91
CA ALA A 581 -45.76 -14.62 20.91
C ALA A 581 -46.07 -13.14 20.59
N ARG A 582 -45.10 -12.40 20.01
CA ARG A 582 -45.30 -11.00 19.60
C ARG A 582 -46.23 -10.82 18.41
N THR A 583 -46.13 -11.69 17.40
CA THR A 583 -46.85 -11.53 16.12
C THR A 583 -47.50 -12.83 15.62
N PRO A 584 -48.38 -13.48 16.41
CA PRO A 584 -48.87 -14.83 16.13
C PRO A 584 -49.65 -14.95 14.80
N GLY A 585 -50.39 -13.91 14.42
CA GLY A 585 -51.23 -13.87 13.23
C GLY A 585 -50.51 -13.50 11.93
N LEU A 586 -49.25 -13.04 11.99
CA LEU A 586 -48.49 -12.72 10.77
C LEU A 586 -48.00 -14.00 10.08
N VAL A 587 -47.85 -13.93 8.76
CA VAL A 587 -47.32 -15.03 7.95
C VAL A 587 -45.81 -15.13 8.15
N ALA A 588 -45.34 -16.29 8.60
CA ALA A 588 -43.93 -16.56 8.86
C ALA A 588 -43.23 -17.20 7.65
N VAL A 589 -43.86 -18.19 7.01
CA VAL A 589 -43.26 -18.97 5.90
C VAL A 589 -44.30 -19.26 4.82
N ARG A 590 -43.91 -19.14 3.55
CA ARG A 590 -44.76 -19.40 2.37
C ARG A 590 -44.06 -20.30 1.37
N HIS A 591 -44.80 -21.25 0.80
CA HIS A 591 -44.33 -22.12 -0.28
C HIS A 591 -45.51 -22.65 -1.11
N GLY A 592 -45.45 -22.54 -2.44
CA GLY A 592 -46.43 -23.18 -3.33
C GLY A 592 -47.91 -22.82 -3.07
N GLY A 593 -48.19 -21.59 -2.61
CA GLY A 593 -49.54 -21.13 -2.23
C GLY A 593 -49.98 -21.52 -0.81
N GLN A 594 -49.19 -22.33 -0.09
CA GLN A 594 -49.41 -22.64 1.32
C GLN A 594 -48.69 -21.63 2.22
N GLU A 595 -49.29 -21.35 3.37
CA GLU A 595 -48.79 -20.34 4.31
C GLU A 595 -48.87 -20.85 5.76
N LEU A 596 -47.79 -20.67 6.50
CA LEU A 596 -47.74 -20.86 7.95
C LEU A 596 -47.65 -19.49 8.63
N THR A 597 -48.62 -19.17 9.48
CA THR A 597 -48.48 -18.04 10.41
C THR A 597 -47.45 -18.37 11.48
N TYR A 598 -46.96 -17.36 12.19
CA TYR A 598 -46.03 -17.57 13.32
C TYR A 598 -46.58 -18.54 14.37
N GLN A 599 -47.88 -18.46 14.69
CA GLN A 599 -48.54 -19.39 15.59
C GLN A 599 -48.59 -20.82 15.03
N ARG A 600 -48.93 -20.98 13.75
CA ARG A 600 -49.00 -22.30 13.08
C ARG A 600 -47.63 -22.92 12.91
N LEU A 601 -46.61 -22.13 12.58
CA LEU A 601 -45.23 -22.57 12.52
C LEU A 601 -44.77 -23.08 13.89
N ALA A 602 -45.04 -22.34 14.96
CA ALA A 602 -44.70 -22.78 16.32
C ALA A 602 -45.37 -24.12 16.67
N ALA A 603 -46.67 -24.26 16.38
CA ALA A 603 -47.41 -25.51 16.61
C ALA A 603 -46.88 -26.68 15.76
N ALA A 604 -46.56 -26.46 14.49
CA ALA A 604 -45.98 -27.48 13.61
C ALA A 604 -44.60 -27.93 14.11
N VAL A 605 -43.76 -26.99 14.54
CA VAL A 605 -42.46 -27.29 15.14
C VAL A 605 -42.61 -28.07 16.45
N ASP A 606 -43.54 -27.68 17.33
CA ASP A 606 -43.78 -28.41 18.59
C ASP A 606 -44.26 -29.85 18.35
N GLY A 607 -45.21 -30.04 17.42
CA GLY A 607 -45.68 -31.36 17.01
C GLY A 607 -44.58 -32.22 16.40
N TYR A 608 -43.73 -31.65 15.55
CA TYR A 608 -42.60 -32.38 14.97
C TYR A 608 -41.49 -32.68 16.00
N THR A 609 -41.26 -31.79 16.97
CA THR A 609 -40.36 -32.05 18.10
C THR A 609 -40.79 -33.27 18.91
N ARG A 610 -42.10 -33.52 19.09
CA ARG A 610 -42.56 -34.77 19.71
C ARG A 610 -42.20 -35.99 18.87
N GLN A 611 -42.48 -35.94 17.58
CA GLN A 611 -42.14 -37.04 16.67
C GLN A 611 -40.63 -37.35 16.70
N LEU A 612 -39.78 -36.33 16.79
CA LEU A 612 -38.33 -36.51 16.95
C LEU A 612 -37.98 -37.17 18.29
N ARG A 613 -38.61 -36.77 19.40
CA ARG A 613 -38.39 -37.38 20.72
C ARG A 613 -38.89 -38.81 20.83
N ASP A 614 -40.02 -39.12 20.19
CA ASP A 614 -40.56 -40.48 20.10
C ASP A 614 -39.62 -41.41 19.30
N ALA A 615 -38.76 -40.81 18.46
CA ALA A 615 -37.66 -41.48 17.76
C ALA A 615 -36.30 -41.34 18.49
N ASP A 616 -36.33 -41.08 19.80
CA ASP A 616 -35.18 -40.94 20.71
C ASP A 616 -34.18 -39.83 20.35
N VAL A 617 -34.60 -38.79 19.61
CA VAL A 617 -33.75 -37.61 19.34
C VAL A 617 -33.81 -36.61 20.49
N GLY A 618 -32.67 -36.34 21.11
CA GLY A 618 -32.52 -35.43 22.24
C GLY A 618 -31.33 -34.45 22.13
N PRO A 619 -31.00 -33.75 23.24
CA PRO A 619 -29.92 -32.78 23.25
C PRO A 619 -28.55 -33.39 22.89
N GLY A 620 -27.84 -32.77 21.95
CA GLY A 620 -26.52 -33.20 21.49
C GLY A 620 -26.53 -34.29 20.41
N ASP A 621 -27.69 -34.86 20.07
CA ASP A 621 -27.81 -35.79 18.94
C ASP A 621 -27.46 -35.12 17.62
N ARG A 622 -26.97 -35.93 16.67
CA ARG A 622 -26.47 -35.45 15.38
C ARG A 622 -27.43 -35.88 14.29
N VAL A 623 -28.24 -34.96 13.80
CA VAL A 623 -29.33 -35.24 12.86
C VAL A 623 -28.97 -34.72 11.48
N VAL A 624 -28.92 -35.61 10.49
CA VAL A 624 -28.75 -35.21 9.09
C VAL A 624 -30.11 -34.89 8.49
N LEU A 625 -30.23 -33.75 7.81
CA LEU A 625 -31.44 -33.34 7.09
C LEU A 625 -31.16 -33.32 5.58
N THR A 626 -31.90 -34.13 4.82
CA THR A 626 -31.84 -34.12 3.35
C THR A 626 -33.25 -34.03 2.77
N SER A 627 -33.59 -32.86 2.24
CA SER A 627 -34.91 -32.61 1.66
C SER A 627 -34.83 -31.49 0.62
N ASP A 628 -35.80 -31.44 -0.27
CA ASP A 628 -36.00 -30.26 -1.11
C ASP A 628 -36.53 -29.11 -0.25
N ARG A 629 -36.18 -27.88 -0.65
CA ARG A 629 -36.64 -26.67 0.04
C ARG A 629 -38.16 -26.63 0.09
N SER A 630 -38.71 -26.66 1.31
CA SER A 630 -40.14 -26.81 1.54
C SER A 630 -40.52 -26.36 2.95
N LEU A 631 -41.83 -26.25 3.23
CA LEU A 631 -42.32 -26.05 4.60
C LEU A 631 -41.83 -27.17 5.53
N GLY A 632 -41.78 -28.41 5.01
CA GLY A 632 -41.30 -29.57 5.75
C GLY A 632 -39.83 -29.48 6.15
N GLU A 633 -38.96 -28.99 5.27
CA GLU A 633 -37.54 -28.77 5.59
C GLU A 633 -37.40 -27.74 6.73
N VAL A 634 -38.15 -26.63 6.66
CA VAL A 634 -38.11 -25.58 7.69
C VAL A 634 -38.60 -26.10 9.04
N VAL A 635 -39.75 -26.79 9.07
CA VAL A 635 -40.30 -27.37 10.31
C VAL A 635 -39.33 -28.41 10.88
N ALA A 636 -38.74 -29.26 10.02
CA ALA A 636 -37.78 -30.27 10.44
C ALA A 636 -36.51 -29.65 11.05
N ALA A 637 -35.90 -28.68 10.37
CA ALA A 637 -34.71 -27.99 10.86
C ALA A 637 -34.96 -27.31 12.21
N LEU A 638 -36.07 -26.58 12.35
CA LEU A 638 -36.43 -25.92 13.60
C LEU A 638 -36.82 -26.91 14.71
N GLY A 639 -37.43 -28.04 14.35
CA GLY A 639 -37.78 -29.13 15.27
C GLY A 639 -36.54 -29.80 15.87
N VAL A 640 -35.51 -30.05 15.06
CA VAL A 640 -34.21 -30.58 15.52
C VAL A 640 -33.55 -29.61 16.50
N LEU A 641 -33.50 -28.32 16.14
CA LEU A 641 -33.00 -27.28 17.04
C LEU A 641 -33.80 -27.22 18.36
N ARG A 642 -35.11 -27.48 18.32
CA ARG A 642 -35.98 -27.50 19.49
C ARG A 642 -35.76 -28.71 20.39
N CYS A 643 -35.31 -29.85 19.86
CA CYS A 643 -34.80 -30.97 20.65
C CYS A 643 -33.45 -30.69 21.33
N GLY A 644 -32.76 -29.60 20.95
CA GLY A 644 -31.37 -29.34 21.36
C GLY A 644 -30.35 -30.22 20.61
N ALA A 645 -30.79 -30.85 19.52
CA ALA A 645 -29.94 -31.63 18.64
C ALA A 645 -29.24 -30.74 17.60
N ILE A 646 -28.19 -31.27 17.00
CA ILE A 646 -27.32 -30.61 16.02
C ILE A 646 -27.78 -31.02 14.62
N VAL A 647 -28.20 -30.05 13.81
CA VAL A 647 -28.64 -30.29 12.43
C VAL A 647 -27.49 -30.17 11.42
N ALA A 648 -27.37 -31.15 10.52
CA ALA A 648 -26.50 -31.12 9.35
C ALA A 648 -27.33 -31.22 8.07
N ALA A 649 -27.59 -30.09 7.43
CA ALA A 649 -28.30 -30.08 6.15
C ALA A 649 -27.36 -30.53 5.02
N VAL A 650 -27.83 -31.46 4.18
CA VAL A 650 -27.08 -31.98 3.04
C VAL A 650 -27.95 -31.94 1.79
N ALA A 651 -27.37 -31.44 0.70
CA ALA A 651 -28.05 -31.32 -0.59
C ALA A 651 -28.59 -32.70 -1.05
N PRO A 652 -29.86 -32.79 -1.49
CA PRO A 652 -30.48 -34.05 -1.90
C PRO A 652 -29.74 -34.78 -3.03
N ASP A 653 -29.11 -34.01 -3.92
CA ASP A 653 -28.37 -34.42 -5.12
C ASP A 653 -26.87 -34.58 -4.89
N ALA A 654 -26.38 -34.42 -3.65
CA ALA A 654 -24.98 -34.60 -3.30
C ALA A 654 -24.43 -35.94 -3.82
N SER A 655 -23.23 -35.89 -4.41
CA SER A 655 -22.60 -37.10 -4.97
C SER A 655 -22.40 -38.16 -3.87
N PRO A 656 -22.51 -39.47 -4.18
CA PRO A 656 -22.35 -40.53 -3.19
C PRO A 656 -21.03 -40.45 -2.41
N ARG A 657 -19.93 -40.09 -3.10
CA ARG A 657 -18.60 -39.94 -2.47
C ARG A 657 -18.56 -38.79 -1.45
N VAL A 658 -19.18 -37.65 -1.76
CA VAL A 658 -19.24 -36.50 -0.86
C VAL A 658 -20.14 -36.83 0.33
N LEU A 659 -21.32 -37.41 0.05
CA LEU A 659 -22.27 -37.83 1.08
C LEU A 659 -21.64 -38.82 2.07
N THR A 660 -21.04 -39.91 1.60
CA THR A 660 -20.38 -40.90 2.49
C THR A 660 -19.31 -40.24 3.37
N ARG A 661 -18.43 -39.40 2.81
CA ARG A 661 -17.39 -38.71 3.58
C ARG A 661 -17.96 -37.77 4.65
N LEU A 662 -18.99 -36.99 4.29
CA LEU A 662 -19.66 -36.07 5.20
C LEU A 662 -20.35 -36.82 6.34
N LEU A 663 -21.02 -37.94 6.03
CA LEU A 663 -21.69 -38.76 7.04
C LEU A 663 -20.69 -39.47 7.96
N THR A 664 -19.61 -40.06 7.43
CA THR A 664 -18.58 -40.71 8.25
C THR A 664 -17.91 -39.73 9.20
N SER A 665 -17.62 -38.50 8.75
CA SER A 665 -17.01 -37.47 9.60
C SER A 665 -17.99 -36.86 10.61
N PHE A 666 -19.28 -36.76 10.27
CA PHE A 666 -20.29 -36.22 11.17
C PHE A 666 -20.76 -37.25 12.21
N GLY A 667 -20.89 -38.53 11.84
CA GLY A 667 -21.41 -39.60 12.69
C GLY A 667 -22.86 -39.40 13.13
N PRO A 668 -23.83 -39.27 12.20
CA PRO A 668 -25.22 -38.99 12.57
C PRO A 668 -25.84 -40.11 13.43
N THR A 669 -26.68 -39.72 14.40
CA THR A 669 -27.50 -40.62 15.21
C THR A 669 -28.90 -40.81 14.62
N ALA A 670 -29.41 -39.81 13.89
CA ALA A 670 -30.66 -39.87 13.15
C ALA A 670 -30.55 -39.15 11.79
N ALA A 671 -31.48 -39.46 10.89
CA ALA A 671 -31.56 -38.89 9.57
C ALA A 671 -33.01 -38.56 9.20
N ILE A 672 -33.24 -37.33 8.74
CA ILE A 672 -34.51 -36.85 8.22
C ILE A 672 -34.39 -36.76 6.70
N GLY A 673 -35.31 -37.40 5.98
CA GLY A 673 -35.35 -37.20 4.54
C GLY A 673 -36.58 -37.75 3.83
N ALA A 674 -36.64 -37.46 2.53
CA ALA A 674 -37.68 -37.94 1.63
C ALA A 674 -37.08 -38.49 0.33
N GLY A 675 -37.82 -39.35 -0.35
CA GLY A 675 -37.48 -39.84 -1.70
C GLY A 675 -36.12 -40.55 -1.81
N ARG A 676 -35.37 -40.25 -2.88
CA ARG A 676 -34.13 -40.96 -3.27
C ARG A 676 -32.98 -40.78 -2.27
N SER A 677 -32.95 -39.65 -1.56
CA SER A 677 -31.91 -39.33 -0.58
C SER A 677 -32.11 -40.10 0.72
N ALA A 678 -33.37 -40.37 1.09
CA ALA A 678 -33.71 -41.21 2.25
C ALA A 678 -33.19 -42.66 2.08
N ALA A 679 -33.30 -43.22 0.87
CA ALA A 679 -32.79 -44.57 0.58
C ALA A 679 -31.27 -44.67 0.71
N ARG A 680 -30.53 -43.61 0.35
CA ARG A 680 -29.06 -43.55 0.50
C ARG A 680 -28.63 -43.44 1.95
N LEU A 681 -29.37 -42.69 2.79
CA LEU A 681 -29.10 -42.57 4.22
C LEU A 681 -29.46 -43.84 4.99
N ALA A 682 -30.57 -44.50 4.63
CA ALA A 682 -30.96 -45.78 5.22
C ALA A 682 -29.87 -46.86 5.03
N ALA A 683 -29.16 -46.85 3.90
CA ALA A 683 -28.05 -47.77 3.62
C ALA A 683 -26.83 -47.58 4.56
N VAL A 684 -26.76 -46.48 5.32
CA VAL A 684 -25.69 -46.18 6.28
C VAL A 684 -26.05 -46.63 7.71
N GLY A 685 -27.24 -47.22 7.91
CA GLY A 685 -27.65 -47.81 9.19
C GLY A 685 -28.10 -46.81 10.26
N VAL A 686 -28.56 -45.61 9.85
CA VAL A 686 -29.00 -44.53 10.73
C VAL A 686 -30.54 -44.55 10.84
N THR A 687 -31.09 -44.22 12.02
CA THR A 687 -32.54 -44.13 12.23
C THR A 687 -33.16 -43.09 11.30
N MET A 688 -34.05 -43.54 10.41
CA MET A 688 -34.73 -42.68 9.44
C MET A 688 -36.05 -42.15 10.01
N ILE A 689 -36.21 -40.84 9.96
CA ILE A 689 -37.43 -40.12 10.37
C ILE A 689 -38.01 -39.43 9.12
N PRO A 690 -39.31 -39.56 8.83
CA PRO A 690 -39.89 -38.87 7.69
C PRO A 690 -39.86 -37.34 7.89
N VAL A 691 -39.66 -36.60 6.80
CA VAL A 691 -39.82 -35.14 6.81
C VAL A 691 -41.27 -34.77 7.15
N TRP A 692 -41.49 -33.59 7.74
CA TRP A 692 -42.83 -33.10 8.07
C TRP A 692 -43.69 -32.93 6.81
N THR A 693 -44.88 -33.54 6.80
CA THR A 693 -45.84 -33.53 5.68
C THR A 693 -47.27 -33.20 6.09
N SER A 694 -47.52 -32.84 7.35
CA SER A 694 -48.87 -32.51 7.83
C SER A 694 -49.45 -31.30 7.10
N ASP A 695 -50.78 -31.21 7.02
CA ASP A 695 -51.44 -30.07 6.39
C ASP A 695 -51.19 -28.78 7.21
N PRO A 696 -50.56 -27.74 6.61
CA PRO A 696 -50.32 -26.45 7.26
C PRO A 696 -51.58 -25.81 7.87
N ALA A 697 -52.76 -26.07 7.30
CA ALA A 697 -54.02 -25.51 7.79
C ALA A 697 -54.50 -26.15 9.10
N THR A 698 -54.06 -27.38 9.38
CA THR A 698 -54.48 -28.19 10.54
C THR A 698 -53.58 -28.03 11.76
N ALA A 699 -52.42 -27.36 11.61
CA ALA A 699 -51.50 -27.10 12.72
C ALA A 699 -52.14 -26.16 13.75
N GLN A 700 -52.55 -26.72 14.90
CA GLN A 700 -53.17 -25.98 16.00
C GLN A 700 -52.31 -26.08 17.27
N PRO A 701 -52.27 -25.02 18.12
CA PRO A 701 -51.55 -25.07 19.39
C PRO A 701 -52.15 -26.14 20.30
N SER A 702 -51.32 -27.01 20.88
CA SER A 702 -51.73 -27.91 21.96
C SER A 702 -51.62 -27.20 23.32
N PRO A 703 -52.65 -27.21 24.19
CA PRO A 703 -52.63 -26.53 25.49
C PRO A 703 -51.52 -27.01 26.44
N VAL A 704 -51.09 -28.27 26.30
CA VAL A 704 -50.07 -28.91 27.16
C VAL A 704 -48.64 -28.48 26.78
N GLU A 705 -48.43 -28.06 25.53
CA GLU A 705 -47.08 -27.85 24.97
C GLU A 705 -46.60 -26.40 25.04
N ALA A 706 -47.54 -25.44 25.07
CA ALA A 706 -47.22 -24.02 25.27
C ALA A 706 -46.51 -23.75 26.62
N THR A 707 -46.63 -24.67 27.58
CA THR A 707 -46.11 -24.56 28.96
C THR A 707 -44.95 -25.50 29.27
N THR A 708 -44.58 -26.43 28.40
CA THR A 708 -43.49 -27.39 28.68
C THR A 708 -42.14 -26.78 28.27
N PRO A 709 -41.21 -26.48 29.21
CA PRO A 709 -39.89 -25.97 28.87
C PRO A 709 -39.16 -26.99 27.98
N GLY A 710 -38.53 -26.51 26.92
CA GLY A 710 -37.61 -27.35 26.15
C GLY A 710 -36.37 -27.69 27.01
N PRO A 711 -35.49 -28.60 26.56
CA PRO A 711 -34.21 -28.79 27.21
C PRO A 711 -33.46 -27.45 27.32
N ALA A 712 -32.77 -27.22 28.43
CA ALA A 712 -31.98 -26.03 28.63
C ALA A 712 -30.74 -26.07 27.72
N VAL A 713 -30.85 -25.49 26.53
CA VAL A 713 -29.73 -25.40 25.57
C VAL A 713 -28.97 -24.10 25.83
N GLY A 714 -27.70 -24.23 26.19
CA GLY A 714 -26.83 -23.09 26.43
C GLY A 714 -26.45 -22.37 25.13
N ALA A 715 -26.11 -21.08 25.23
CA ALA A 715 -25.71 -20.28 24.08
C ALA A 715 -24.46 -20.82 23.35
N GLY A 716 -23.58 -21.54 24.05
CA GLY A 716 -22.40 -22.19 23.48
C GLY A 716 -22.64 -23.58 22.90
N SER A 717 -23.84 -24.17 23.06
CA SER A 717 -24.16 -25.49 22.50
C SER A 717 -24.28 -25.42 20.98
N ASP A 718 -23.77 -26.43 20.29
CA ASP A 718 -23.89 -26.53 18.83
C ASP A 718 -25.36 -26.65 18.42
N ALA A 719 -25.74 -25.86 17.43
CA ALA A 719 -27.05 -25.82 16.80
C ALA A 719 -27.02 -26.54 15.45
N CYS A 720 -26.02 -26.23 14.63
CA CYS A 720 -25.89 -26.85 13.31
C CYS A 720 -24.42 -27.05 12.91
N VAL A 721 -24.23 -27.74 11.79
CA VAL A 721 -22.95 -27.75 11.08
C VAL A 721 -23.16 -27.31 9.64
N VAL A 722 -22.21 -26.54 9.12
CA VAL A 722 -22.19 -26.11 7.72
C VAL A 722 -20.92 -26.63 7.05
N ALA A 723 -21.01 -27.01 5.78
CA ALA A 723 -19.86 -27.50 5.03
C ALA A 723 -19.02 -26.31 4.52
N SER A 724 -17.72 -26.33 4.79
CA SER A 724 -16.73 -25.41 4.21
C SER A 724 -15.89 -26.15 3.19
N ALA A 725 -15.51 -25.50 2.08
CA ALA A 725 -14.78 -26.12 0.97
C ALA A 725 -13.37 -26.64 1.34
N GLY A 726 -12.81 -26.21 2.48
CA GLY A 726 -11.49 -26.61 2.97
C GLY A 726 -10.33 -26.10 2.09
N THR A 727 -9.17 -25.86 2.70
CA THR A 727 -7.97 -25.39 1.98
C THR A 727 -7.37 -26.44 1.05
N ALA A 728 -7.64 -27.73 1.29
CA ALA A 728 -7.17 -28.86 0.48
C ALA A 728 -8.24 -29.39 -0.51
N GLY A 729 -9.35 -28.66 -0.70
CA GLY A 729 -10.48 -29.11 -1.53
C GLY A 729 -11.28 -30.27 -0.92
N THR A 730 -10.99 -30.65 0.32
CA THR A 730 -11.77 -31.61 1.10
C THR A 730 -12.74 -30.85 2.01
N PRO A 731 -14.06 -31.08 1.87
CA PRO A 731 -15.04 -30.37 2.67
C PRO A 731 -14.88 -30.69 4.15
N ARG A 732 -15.01 -29.67 5.02
CA ARG A 732 -14.93 -29.79 6.48
C ARG A 732 -16.21 -29.26 7.13
N TRP A 733 -16.61 -29.88 8.23
CA TRP A 733 -17.72 -29.38 9.05
C TRP A 733 -17.27 -28.21 9.92
N VAL A 734 -17.98 -27.10 9.81
CA VAL A 734 -17.87 -25.96 10.73
C VAL A 734 -18.99 -26.09 11.76
N ARG A 735 -18.62 -26.17 13.05
CA ARG A 735 -19.57 -26.31 14.17
C ARG A 735 -20.14 -24.96 14.56
N VAL A 736 -21.46 -24.83 14.54
CA VAL A 736 -22.16 -23.56 14.70
C VAL A 736 -22.93 -23.56 16.01
N PRO A 737 -22.55 -22.76 17.02
CA PRO A 737 -23.29 -22.68 18.27
C PRO A 737 -24.56 -21.84 18.13
N HIS A 738 -25.52 -22.06 19.04
CA HIS A 738 -26.78 -21.31 19.08
C HIS A 738 -26.58 -19.79 19.13
N ARG A 739 -25.61 -19.29 19.91
CA ARG A 739 -25.27 -17.87 19.96
C ARG A 739 -24.92 -17.28 18.59
N ALA A 740 -24.27 -18.05 17.72
CA ALA A 740 -23.87 -17.58 16.41
C ALA A 740 -25.07 -17.47 15.46
N LEU A 741 -26.03 -18.40 15.53
CA LEU A 741 -27.29 -18.30 14.77
C LEU A 741 -28.21 -17.18 15.28
N VAL A 742 -28.28 -16.99 16.60
CA VAL A 742 -29.01 -15.84 17.18
C VAL A 742 -28.38 -14.53 16.74
N HIS A 743 -27.04 -14.47 16.74
CA HIS A 743 -26.31 -13.33 16.25
C HIS A 743 -26.59 -13.07 14.75
N LEU A 744 -26.54 -14.12 13.93
CA LEU A 744 -26.87 -14.08 12.50
C LEU A 744 -28.26 -13.49 12.24
N ALA A 745 -29.21 -13.79 13.12
CA ALA A 745 -30.58 -13.32 13.04
C ALA A 745 -30.80 -11.89 13.58
N SER A 746 -29.77 -11.18 14.04
CA SER A 746 -29.89 -9.83 14.60
C SER A 746 -30.11 -8.75 13.53
N ARG A 747 -30.73 -7.60 13.89
CA ARG A 747 -30.95 -6.51 12.92
C ARG A 747 -29.67 -5.93 12.31
N GLY A 748 -28.52 -6.15 12.95
CA GLY A 748 -27.21 -5.67 12.47
C GLY A 748 -26.71 -6.41 11.23
N THR A 749 -27.21 -7.62 10.95
CA THR A 749 -26.75 -8.45 9.82
C THR A 749 -27.53 -8.21 8.53
N VAL A 750 -28.75 -7.68 8.61
CA VAL A 750 -29.57 -7.27 7.45
C VAL A 750 -30.09 -5.84 7.64
N PRO A 751 -29.24 -4.84 7.39
CA PRO A 751 -29.65 -3.44 7.47
C PRO A 751 -30.73 -3.12 6.42
N GLY A 752 -31.70 -2.27 6.75
CA GLY A 752 -32.84 -1.98 5.88
C GLY A 752 -34.10 -2.84 6.17
N GLY A 753 -33.96 -3.89 6.98
CA GLY A 753 -35.04 -4.50 7.76
C GLY A 753 -35.67 -5.78 7.18
N CYS A 754 -35.93 -6.74 8.07
CA CYS A 754 -36.72 -7.96 7.82
C CYS A 754 -37.96 -8.03 8.73
N GLY A 755 -38.52 -6.86 9.08
CA GLY A 755 -39.64 -6.74 10.02
C GLY A 755 -41.00 -7.07 9.40
N PRO A 756 -42.10 -6.76 10.11
CA PRO A 756 -43.46 -6.96 9.60
C PRO A 756 -43.66 -6.32 8.22
N GLY A 757 -44.20 -7.07 7.27
CA GLY A 757 -44.40 -6.65 5.89
C GLY A 757 -43.22 -6.91 4.95
N ALA A 758 -42.03 -7.25 5.48
CA ALA A 758 -40.91 -7.69 4.65
C ALA A 758 -41.12 -9.13 4.16
N ARG A 759 -40.79 -9.38 2.90
CA ARG A 759 -40.75 -10.71 2.26
C ARG A 759 -39.33 -11.00 1.82
N PHE A 760 -38.67 -11.94 2.49
CA PHE A 760 -37.30 -12.33 2.19
C PHE A 760 -37.29 -13.63 1.38
N LEU A 761 -36.62 -13.63 0.24
CA LEU A 761 -36.50 -14.82 -0.59
C LEU A 761 -35.54 -15.82 0.07
N HIS A 762 -35.98 -17.06 0.26
CA HIS A 762 -35.14 -18.18 0.70
C HIS A 762 -34.94 -19.15 -0.46
N HIS A 763 -33.78 -19.05 -1.11
CA HIS A 763 -33.41 -19.88 -2.26
C HIS A 763 -32.09 -20.63 -2.06
N THR A 764 -31.30 -20.33 -1.03
CA THR A 764 -30.04 -21.03 -0.78
C THR A 764 -30.24 -22.19 0.18
N PRO A 765 -29.59 -23.36 -0.09
CA PRO A 765 -29.66 -24.51 0.81
C PRO A 765 -29.20 -24.20 2.24
N LEU A 766 -29.81 -24.87 3.24
CA LEU A 766 -29.37 -24.81 4.65
C LEU A 766 -28.01 -25.47 4.91
N SER A 767 -27.43 -26.16 3.91
CA SER A 767 -26.03 -26.63 3.96
C SER A 767 -25.02 -25.48 3.90
N CYS A 768 -25.47 -24.29 3.49
CA CYS A 768 -24.70 -23.05 3.44
C CYS A 768 -25.13 -22.11 4.58
N ALA A 769 -24.19 -21.39 5.19
CA ALA A 769 -24.49 -20.38 6.23
C ALA A 769 -25.50 -19.31 5.74
N ALA A 770 -25.43 -18.94 4.46
CA ALA A 770 -26.31 -17.96 3.84
C ALA A 770 -27.79 -18.40 3.75
N GLY A 771 -28.07 -19.71 3.77
CA GLY A 771 -29.45 -20.23 3.85
C GLY A 771 -30.06 -20.01 5.24
N TRP A 772 -29.24 -20.18 6.29
CA TRP A 772 -29.66 -19.87 7.67
C TRP A 772 -29.95 -18.38 7.87
N LEU A 773 -29.21 -17.50 7.19
CA LEU A 773 -29.49 -16.06 7.20
C LEU A 773 -30.86 -15.74 6.58
N GLU A 774 -31.11 -16.25 5.36
CA GLU A 774 -32.40 -16.06 4.66
C GLU A 774 -33.59 -16.56 5.46
N LEU A 775 -33.39 -17.63 6.25
CA LEU A 775 -34.42 -18.22 7.10
C LEU A 775 -34.62 -17.43 8.40
N LEU A 776 -33.55 -17.21 9.17
CA LEU A 776 -33.65 -16.71 10.54
C LEU A 776 -33.82 -15.20 10.63
N ALA A 777 -33.23 -14.41 9.70
CA ALA A 777 -33.31 -12.96 9.75
C ALA A 777 -34.75 -12.41 9.67
N PRO A 778 -35.62 -12.86 8.73
CA PRO A 778 -37.04 -12.48 8.76
C PRO A 778 -37.80 -13.10 9.93
N LEU A 779 -37.55 -14.38 10.24
CA LEU A 779 -38.28 -15.07 11.31
C LEU A 779 -38.06 -14.44 12.68
N ALA A 780 -36.87 -13.91 12.97
CA ALA A 780 -36.58 -13.24 14.24
C ALA A 780 -37.30 -11.90 14.44
N HIS A 781 -37.81 -11.30 13.35
CA HIS A 781 -38.28 -9.91 13.35
C HIS A 781 -39.73 -9.71 12.93
N GLY A 782 -40.47 -10.78 12.62
CA GLY A 782 -41.87 -10.68 12.21
C GLY A 782 -42.07 -10.60 10.69
N GLY A 783 -41.02 -10.83 9.91
CA GLY A 783 -41.08 -10.88 8.45
C GLY A 783 -41.53 -12.25 7.91
N THR A 784 -41.68 -12.33 6.60
CA THR A 784 -42.09 -13.55 5.91
C THR A 784 -40.93 -14.14 5.10
N VAL A 785 -40.70 -15.45 5.25
CA VAL A 785 -39.80 -16.26 4.42
C VAL A 785 -40.56 -16.78 3.21
N GLU A 786 -40.13 -16.41 2.00
CA GLU A 786 -40.70 -16.92 0.75
C GLU A 786 -39.77 -18.01 0.19
N ILE A 787 -40.20 -19.28 0.25
CA ILE A 787 -39.38 -20.40 -0.19
C ILE A 787 -39.39 -20.53 -1.72
N HIS A 788 -38.20 -20.63 -2.30
CA HIS A 788 -38.01 -21.04 -3.69
C HIS A 788 -37.29 -22.39 -3.76
N ALA A 789 -38.06 -23.43 -4.11
CA ALA A 789 -37.54 -24.76 -4.39
C ALA A 789 -37.02 -24.85 -5.84
N GLY A 790 -35.94 -25.60 -6.07
CA GLY A 790 -35.45 -25.91 -7.42
C GLY A 790 -34.02 -25.45 -7.73
N THR A 791 -33.73 -25.38 -9.04
CA THR A 791 -32.43 -24.98 -9.60
C THR A 791 -32.10 -23.50 -9.32
N PRO A 792 -30.82 -23.10 -9.40
CA PRO A 792 -30.45 -21.69 -9.32
C PRO A 792 -31.24 -20.85 -10.35
N LEU A 793 -31.84 -19.76 -9.88
CA LEU A 793 -32.64 -18.87 -10.72
C LEU A 793 -31.79 -18.17 -11.78
N GLY A 794 -32.20 -18.28 -13.04
CA GLY A 794 -31.69 -17.39 -14.09
C GLY A 794 -32.13 -15.93 -13.87
N PRO A 795 -31.49 -14.94 -14.52
CA PRO A 795 -31.85 -13.53 -14.33
C PRO A 795 -33.33 -13.19 -14.59
N ALA A 796 -33.90 -13.71 -15.68
CA ALA A 796 -35.30 -13.48 -16.04
C ALA A 796 -36.27 -14.17 -15.07
N GLU A 797 -35.98 -15.42 -14.69
CA GLU A 797 -36.78 -16.17 -13.72
C GLU A 797 -36.73 -15.50 -12.33
N LEU A 798 -35.57 -15.00 -11.93
CA LEU A 798 -35.40 -14.23 -10.70
C LEU A 798 -36.29 -13.00 -10.73
N ASP A 799 -36.25 -12.21 -11.81
CA ASP A 799 -37.09 -11.01 -11.94
C ASP A 799 -38.59 -11.31 -11.78
N GLN A 800 -39.05 -12.37 -12.46
CA GLN A 800 -40.42 -12.83 -12.37
C GLN A 800 -40.79 -13.21 -10.93
N VAL A 801 -39.95 -14.01 -10.26
CA VAL A 801 -40.17 -14.41 -8.86
C VAL A 801 -40.22 -13.19 -7.93
N LEU A 802 -39.33 -12.21 -8.12
CA LEU A 802 -39.28 -11.01 -7.30
C LEU A 802 -40.57 -10.19 -7.42
N ARG A 803 -41.10 -10.04 -8.64
CA ARG A 803 -42.36 -9.32 -8.89
C ARG A 803 -43.59 -10.09 -8.42
N ASP A 804 -43.76 -11.32 -8.90
CA ASP A 804 -44.97 -12.13 -8.66
C ASP A 804 -45.18 -12.39 -7.17
N ARG A 805 -44.10 -12.65 -6.43
CA ARG A 805 -44.15 -12.93 -4.99
C ARG A 805 -43.96 -11.69 -4.13
N ARG A 806 -43.76 -10.52 -4.75
CA ARG A 806 -43.54 -9.23 -4.09
C ARG A 806 -42.40 -9.27 -3.07
N ILE A 807 -41.25 -9.81 -3.47
CA ILE A 807 -40.07 -9.92 -2.62
C ILE A 807 -39.51 -8.53 -2.31
N THR A 808 -39.27 -8.25 -1.03
CA THR A 808 -38.69 -6.97 -0.58
C THR A 808 -37.21 -7.07 -0.22
N GLY A 809 -36.74 -8.27 0.13
CA GLY A 809 -35.36 -8.54 0.51
C GLY A 809 -34.83 -9.81 -0.16
N LEU A 810 -33.61 -9.73 -0.66
CA LEU A 810 -32.89 -10.90 -1.15
C LEU A 810 -31.38 -10.76 -0.90
N ARG A 811 -30.70 -11.90 -0.96
CA ARG A 811 -29.24 -11.96 -0.88
C ARG A 811 -28.71 -12.69 -2.10
N LEU A 812 -27.70 -12.16 -2.76
CA LEU A 812 -27.10 -12.76 -3.95
C LEU A 812 -25.59 -12.81 -3.78
N SER A 813 -24.97 -13.86 -4.33
CA SER A 813 -23.52 -13.79 -4.55
C SER A 813 -23.23 -12.69 -5.56
N VAL A 814 -22.05 -12.07 -5.48
CA VAL A 814 -21.62 -11.01 -6.40
C VAL A 814 -21.68 -11.45 -7.87
N PRO A 815 -21.24 -12.67 -8.26
CA PRO A 815 -21.43 -13.16 -9.62
C PRO A 815 -22.91 -13.22 -10.04
N ALA A 816 -23.80 -13.72 -9.18
CA ALA A 816 -25.23 -13.78 -9.48
C ALA A 816 -25.85 -12.37 -9.59
N LEU A 817 -25.47 -11.46 -8.69
CA LEU A 817 -25.93 -10.07 -8.71
C LEU A 817 -25.48 -9.33 -9.97
N ARG A 818 -24.24 -9.52 -10.42
CA ARG A 818 -23.74 -8.92 -11.67
C ARG A 818 -24.53 -9.41 -12.88
N ARG A 819 -24.78 -10.72 -12.97
CA ARG A 819 -25.60 -11.29 -14.04
C ARG A 819 -27.01 -10.71 -14.04
N TYR A 820 -27.64 -10.63 -12.87
CA TYR A 820 -28.97 -10.04 -12.73
C TYR A 820 -28.99 -8.55 -13.09
N ALA A 821 -28.04 -7.76 -12.59
CA ALA A 821 -27.94 -6.34 -12.88
C ALA A 821 -27.65 -6.06 -14.37
N THR A 822 -26.87 -6.93 -15.03
CA THR A 822 -26.63 -6.86 -16.48
C THR A 822 -27.92 -7.10 -17.26
N TRP A 823 -28.67 -8.15 -16.90
CA TRP A 823 -29.98 -8.41 -17.50
C TRP A 823 -30.96 -7.25 -17.27
N CYS A 824 -30.98 -6.67 -16.06
CA CYS A 824 -31.81 -5.50 -15.73
C CYS A 824 -31.50 -4.25 -16.59
N ALA A 825 -30.32 -4.19 -17.22
CA ALA A 825 -29.98 -3.11 -18.14
C ALA A 825 -30.59 -3.28 -19.54
N GLY A 826 -31.06 -4.49 -19.87
CA GLY A 826 -31.69 -4.83 -21.14
C GLY A 826 -33.16 -4.39 -21.25
N PRO A 827 -33.75 -4.46 -22.45
CA PRO A 827 -35.11 -3.97 -22.72
C PRO A 827 -36.22 -4.84 -22.10
N GLU A 828 -35.93 -6.09 -21.78
CA GLU A 828 -36.90 -7.03 -21.18
C GLU A 828 -37.16 -6.79 -19.69
N ALA A 829 -36.32 -5.97 -19.04
CA ALA A 829 -36.42 -5.70 -17.62
C ALA A 829 -37.61 -4.75 -17.32
N ALA A 830 -38.58 -5.25 -16.57
CA ALA A 830 -39.74 -4.45 -16.17
C ALA A 830 -39.46 -3.70 -14.85
N PRO A 831 -39.67 -2.37 -14.79
CA PRO A 831 -39.57 -1.64 -13.54
C PRO A 831 -40.73 -1.98 -12.59
N GLY A 832 -40.51 -1.84 -11.29
CA GLY A 832 -41.60 -1.84 -10.30
C GLY A 832 -41.68 -3.03 -9.34
N SER A 833 -40.62 -3.81 -9.20
CA SER A 833 -40.52 -4.80 -8.11
C SER A 833 -40.37 -4.12 -6.74
N PRO A 834 -40.91 -4.69 -5.64
CA PRO A 834 -40.87 -4.08 -4.32
C PRO A 834 -39.53 -4.29 -3.57
N VAL A 835 -38.47 -4.70 -4.27
CA VAL A 835 -37.14 -4.91 -3.67
C VAL A 835 -36.63 -3.62 -3.04
N ARG A 836 -36.30 -3.72 -1.74
CA ARG A 836 -35.73 -2.64 -0.92
C ARG A 836 -34.32 -2.95 -0.44
N VAL A 837 -34.02 -4.22 -0.19
CA VAL A 837 -32.73 -4.64 0.37
C VAL A 837 -32.12 -5.74 -0.48
N VAL A 838 -30.88 -5.53 -0.92
CA VAL A 838 -30.06 -6.53 -1.61
C VAL A 838 -28.77 -6.71 -0.84
N LEU A 839 -28.53 -7.91 -0.31
CA LEU A 839 -27.26 -8.28 0.29
C LEU A 839 -26.36 -8.93 -0.78
N ALA A 840 -25.13 -8.46 -0.94
CA ALA A 840 -24.18 -8.91 -1.96
C ALA A 840 -22.89 -9.43 -1.32
N GLU A 841 -22.46 -10.64 -1.67
CA GLU A 841 -21.33 -11.31 -1.01
C GLU A 841 -20.44 -12.14 -1.95
N GLY A 842 -19.23 -12.50 -1.53
CA GLY A 842 -18.41 -13.51 -2.23
C GLY A 842 -17.64 -13.01 -3.46
N GLY A 843 -17.45 -11.70 -3.60
CA GLY A 843 -16.61 -11.09 -4.65
C GLY A 843 -16.53 -9.57 -4.51
N GLY A 844 -15.70 -8.91 -5.31
CA GLY A 844 -15.64 -7.44 -5.35
C GLY A 844 -16.79 -6.83 -6.17
N LEU A 845 -17.29 -5.65 -5.85
CA LEU A 845 -18.42 -5.06 -6.58
C LEU A 845 -18.15 -3.60 -6.95
N THR A 846 -18.62 -3.11 -8.09
CA THR A 846 -18.48 -1.69 -8.45
C THR A 846 -19.85 -1.03 -8.61
N ARG A 847 -19.92 0.30 -8.54
CA ARG A 847 -21.17 1.03 -8.81
C ARG A 847 -21.68 0.80 -10.24
N ARG A 848 -20.75 0.62 -11.19
CA ARG A 848 -21.09 0.31 -12.59
C ARG A 848 -21.84 -1.01 -12.71
N ASP A 849 -21.40 -2.02 -11.96
CA ASP A 849 -22.02 -3.34 -11.92
C ASP A 849 -23.50 -3.28 -11.47
N LEU A 850 -23.91 -2.24 -10.74
CA LEU A 850 -25.25 -2.09 -10.16
C LEU A 850 -26.18 -1.15 -10.95
N SER A 851 -25.69 -0.54 -12.02
CA SER A 851 -26.46 0.47 -12.77
C SER A 851 -27.80 -0.06 -13.31
N GLY A 852 -27.81 -1.25 -13.90
CA GLY A 852 -29.05 -1.89 -14.36
C GLY A 852 -29.98 -2.27 -13.20
N LEU A 853 -29.42 -2.74 -12.07
CA LEU A 853 -30.21 -3.05 -10.87
C LEU A 853 -30.98 -1.82 -10.38
N TRP A 854 -30.32 -0.67 -10.21
CA TRP A 854 -30.99 0.55 -9.74
C TRP A 854 -31.96 1.13 -10.76
N ARG A 855 -31.79 0.85 -12.05
CA ARG A 855 -32.79 1.21 -13.06
C ARG A 855 -34.07 0.40 -12.88
N ALA A 856 -33.97 -0.91 -12.69
CA ALA A 856 -35.12 -1.78 -12.46
C ALA A 856 -35.73 -1.60 -11.06
N HIS A 857 -34.87 -1.33 -10.06
CA HIS A 857 -35.21 -1.22 -8.64
C HIS A 857 -34.66 0.07 -8.02
N PRO A 858 -35.26 1.25 -8.29
CA PRO A 858 -34.71 2.55 -7.85
C PRO A 858 -34.59 2.72 -6.33
N ALA A 859 -35.39 1.96 -5.57
CA ALA A 859 -35.41 2.00 -4.12
C ALA A 859 -34.59 0.89 -3.46
N ALA A 860 -33.85 0.09 -4.24
CA ALA A 860 -33.01 -0.95 -3.70
C ALA A 860 -31.76 -0.37 -3.04
N GLU A 861 -31.61 -0.66 -1.75
CA GLU A 861 -30.37 -0.47 -1.02
C GLU A 861 -29.50 -1.72 -1.19
N VAL A 862 -28.31 -1.54 -1.74
CA VAL A 862 -27.35 -2.64 -1.90
C VAL A 862 -26.34 -2.58 -0.76
N TRP A 863 -26.23 -3.67 -0.03
CA TRP A 863 -25.30 -3.86 1.06
C TRP A 863 -24.28 -4.92 0.67
N HIS A 864 -23.01 -4.53 0.58
CA HIS A 864 -21.91 -5.43 0.27
C HIS A 864 -21.27 -5.95 1.57
N GLY A 865 -21.02 -7.25 1.60
CA GLY A 865 -20.60 -7.96 2.79
C GLY A 865 -19.41 -8.88 2.56
N TYR A 866 -18.56 -9.00 3.59
CA TYR A 866 -17.57 -10.07 3.68
C TYR A 866 -18.01 -11.10 4.72
N HIS A 867 -17.92 -12.38 4.36
CA HIS A 867 -18.15 -13.50 5.26
C HIS A 867 -17.20 -14.66 4.92
N CYS A 868 -16.98 -15.54 5.90
CA CYS A 868 -16.47 -16.89 5.73
C CYS A 868 -17.39 -17.89 6.45
N ALA A 869 -17.24 -19.19 6.17
CA ALA A 869 -18.10 -20.21 6.77
C ALA A 869 -18.02 -20.20 8.31
N GLU A 870 -16.82 -19.93 8.84
CA GLU A 870 -16.48 -19.88 10.26
C GLU A 870 -16.99 -18.60 10.95
N SER A 871 -17.25 -17.53 10.19
CA SER A 871 -17.90 -16.32 10.72
C SER A 871 -19.42 -16.42 10.79
N LEU A 872 -20.02 -17.33 10.00
CA LEU A 872 -21.46 -17.56 9.75
C LEU A 872 -22.27 -16.36 9.25
N SER A 873 -21.91 -15.18 9.71
CA SER A 873 -22.54 -13.89 9.51
C SER A 873 -21.67 -12.99 8.66
N ILE A 874 -22.27 -11.90 8.20
CA ILE A 874 -21.55 -10.87 7.47
C ILE A 874 -20.68 -10.12 8.49
N ALA A 875 -19.37 -10.40 8.48
CA ALA A 875 -18.44 -9.85 9.46
C ALA A 875 -18.31 -8.32 9.35
N THR A 876 -18.60 -7.80 8.16
CA THR A 876 -18.48 -6.37 7.83
C THR A 876 -19.44 -6.04 6.69
N LEU A 877 -20.11 -4.88 6.78
CA LEU A 877 -21.21 -4.50 5.87
C LEU A 877 -21.05 -3.06 5.40
N HIS A 878 -21.14 -2.82 4.09
CA HIS A 878 -21.12 -1.48 3.51
C HIS A 878 -22.32 -1.22 2.61
N ARG A 879 -23.00 -0.10 2.85
CA ARG A 879 -24.06 0.39 1.97
C ARG A 879 -23.45 1.05 0.74
N ILE A 880 -23.77 0.51 -0.43
CA ILE A 880 -23.42 1.13 -1.71
C ILE A 880 -24.54 2.10 -2.07
N THR A 881 -24.22 3.39 -2.15
CA THR A 881 -25.18 4.42 -2.57
C THR A 881 -25.22 4.60 -4.09
N PRO A 882 -26.40 4.88 -4.67
CA PRO A 882 -26.51 5.28 -6.07
C PRO A 882 -25.70 6.56 -6.36
N PRO A 883 -25.17 6.75 -7.57
CA PRO A 883 -24.56 8.02 -7.96
C PRO A 883 -25.60 9.15 -7.89
N THR A 884 -25.25 10.26 -7.21
CA THR A 884 -26.02 11.50 -7.26
C THR A 884 -25.92 12.10 -8.66
N VAL A 885 -27.05 12.43 -9.29
CA VAL A 885 -27.14 12.95 -10.67
C VAL A 885 -26.56 14.36 -10.84
N THR A 886 -26.09 15.01 -9.77
CA THR A 886 -25.51 16.35 -9.81
C THR A 886 -23.99 16.30 -9.75
N GLY A 887 -23.36 16.45 -10.92
CA GLY A 887 -21.91 16.61 -11.08
C GLY A 887 -21.36 15.54 -12.00
N ALA A 888 -20.93 15.94 -13.21
CA ALA A 888 -20.20 15.08 -14.12
C ALA A 888 -19.10 14.34 -13.36
N ALA A 889 -19.22 13.02 -13.27
CA ALA A 889 -18.05 12.20 -12.98
C ALA A 889 -17.03 12.52 -14.08
N PRO A 890 -15.76 12.77 -13.76
CA PRO A 890 -14.78 13.08 -14.78
C PRO A 890 -14.73 11.90 -15.77
N GLU A 891 -15.19 12.15 -16.99
CA GLU A 891 -14.97 11.28 -18.14
C GLU A 891 -13.45 11.14 -18.30
N GLY A 892 -12.90 10.05 -17.76
CA GLY A 892 -11.45 9.81 -17.74
C GLY A 892 -10.92 9.14 -16.46
N GLY A 893 -11.72 9.05 -15.39
CA GLY A 893 -11.33 8.33 -14.18
C GLY A 893 -11.77 6.87 -14.20
N THR A 894 -10.89 5.94 -14.58
CA THR A 894 -11.00 4.50 -14.28
C THR A 894 -10.83 4.22 -12.78
N ALA A 895 -11.58 4.93 -11.93
CA ALA A 895 -11.70 4.64 -10.51
C ALA A 895 -12.66 3.44 -10.35
N SER A 896 -12.20 2.29 -10.84
CA SER A 896 -12.61 0.97 -10.38
C SER A 896 -12.19 0.83 -8.93
N THR A 897 -12.87 1.53 -8.02
CA THR A 897 -12.90 1.09 -6.63
C THR A 897 -13.67 -0.21 -6.68
N VAL A 898 -12.96 -1.34 -6.78
CA VAL A 898 -13.52 -2.61 -6.32
C VAL A 898 -13.95 -2.31 -4.91
N LEU A 899 -15.25 -2.25 -4.69
CA LEU A 899 -15.77 -2.17 -3.35
C LEU A 899 -15.42 -3.52 -2.73
N LEU A 900 -14.30 -3.55 -2.04
CA LEU A 900 -14.05 -4.45 -0.93
C LEU A 900 -14.46 -3.61 0.27
N HIS A 901 -15.72 -3.19 0.29
CA HIS A 901 -16.19 -2.31 1.35
C HIS A 901 -16.91 -3.19 2.32
N SER A 902 -16.15 -3.46 3.35
CA SER A 902 -16.57 -4.15 4.52
C SER A 902 -16.64 -3.02 5.55
N GLY A 903 -17.83 -2.43 5.72
CA GLY A 903 -18.03 -1.22 6.52
C GLY A 903 -17.88 -1.46 8.02
N ARG A 904 -18.46 -0.56 8.84
CA ARG A 904 -18.27 -0.57 10.31
C ARG A 904 -18.60 -1.94 10.90
N PRO A 905 -17.89 -2.40 11.95
CA PRO A 905 -18.26 -3.56 12.76
C PRO A 905 -19.69 -3.40 13.29
N GLY A 906 -20.66 -3.95 12.55
CA GLY A 906 -22.10 -3.81 12.82
C GLY A 906 -22.75 -5.09 13.33
N SER A 907 -22.01 -6.21 13.29
CA SER A 907 -22.47 -7.56 13.59
C SER A 907 -21.73 -8.15 14.80
N GLY A 908 -21.46 -7.38 15.87
CA GLY A 908 -20.91 -7.95 17.12
C GLY A 908 -19.57 -8.70 16.99
N LEU A 909 -18.88 -8.56 15.85
CA LEU A 909 -17.56 -9.10 15.56
C LEU A 909 -16.56 -7.96 15.50
N ALA A 910 -15.44 -8.09 16.20
CA ALA A 910 -14.28 -7.23 16.03
C ALA A 910 -13.38 -7.79 14.92
N CYS A 911 -12.98 -6.92 14.00
CA CYS A 911 -12.03 -7.21 12.93
C CYS A 911 -10.66 -6.65 13.31
N GLN A 912 -9.63 -7.49 13.19
CA GLN A 912 -8.24 -7.11 13.45
C GLN A 912 -7.39 -7.57 12.28
N ILE A 913 -6.38 -6.76 11.94
CA ILE A 913 -5.34 -7.16 11.01
C ILE A 913 -4.12 -7.51 11.83
N LEU A 914 -3.71 -8.78 11.79
CA LEU A 914 -2.61 -9.30 12.57
C LEU A 914 -1.48 -9.76 11.65
N ASP A 915 -0.25 -9.72 12.15
CA ASP A 915 0.89 -10.36 11.47
C ASP A 915 0.95 -11.87 11.75
N GLU A 916 2.03 -12.52 11.29
CA GLU A 916 2.23 -13.96 11.45
C GLU A 916 2.29 -14.40 12.92
N ASP A 917 2.79 -13.51 13.80
CA ASP A 917 2.92 -13.70 15.25
C ASP A 917 1.63 -13.40 16.04
N GLY A 918 0.55 -12.98 15.36
CA GLY A 918 -0.74 -12.67 16.00
C GLY A 918 -0.77 -11.31 16.71
N LEU A 919 0.13 -10.40 16.35
CA LEU A 919 0.22 -9.05 16.88
C LEU A 919 -0.38 -8.06 15.88
N LEU A 920 -0.90 -6.93 16.38
CA LEU A 920 -1.46 -5.88 15.52
C LEU A 920 -0.39 -5.36 14.54
N VAL A 921 -0.84 -5.02 13.33
CA VAL A 921 -0.04 -4.28 12.35
C VAL A 921 -0.35 -2.78 12.40
N PRO A 922 0.53 -1.91 11.87
CA PRO A 922 0.22 -0.49 11.69
C PRO A 922 -1.10 -0.24 10.92
N PRO A 923 -1.82 0.85 11.19
CA PRO A 923 -2.94 1.27 10.36
C PRO A 923 -2.57 1.34 8.87
N GLY A 924 -3.43 0.84 7.98
CA GLY A 924 -3.13 0.78 6.53
C GLY A 924 -2.17 -0.34 6.10
N ALA A 925 -1.48 -1.02 7.03
CA ALA A 925 -0.62 -2.16 6.71
C ALA A 925 -1.40 -3.40 6.28
N MET A 926 -0.76 -4.22 5.44
CA MET A 926 -1.28 -5.54 5.08
C MET A 926 -0.93 -6.58 6.15
N GLY A 927 -1.91 -7.39 6.54
CA GLY A 927 -1.73 -8.55 7.41
C GLY A 927 -2.85 -9.56 7.20
N GLU A 928 -2.97 -10.55 8.08
CA GLU A 928 -4.08 -11.49 8.07
C GLU A 928 -5.30 -10.91 8.77
N LEU A 929 -6.46 -11.03 8.13
CA LEU A 929 -7.75 -10.71 8.72
C LEU A 929 -8.10 -11.74 9.80
N CYS A 930 -8.28 -11.24 11.01
CA CYS A 930 -8.69 -12.00 12.17
C CYS A 930 -10.01 -11.46 12.71
N LEU A 931 -10.94 -12.36 13.03
CA LEU A 931 -12.26 -12.04 13.54
C LEU A 931 -12.38 -12.51 15.00
N SER A 932 -13.08 -11.76 15.84
CA SER A 932 -13.37 -12.17 17.22
C SER A 932 -14.77 -11.71 17.63
N GLY A 933 -15.45 -12.47 18.50
CA GLY A 933 -16.77 -12.07 19.03
C GLY A 933 -17.80 -13.21 19.07
N ALA A 934 -18.98 -12.87 19.58
CA ALA A 934 -20.03 -13.85 19.89
C ALA A 934 -20.65 -14.51 18.64
N GLY A 935 -20.52 -13.90 17.46
CA GLY A 935 -21.04 -14.41 16.19
C GLY A 935 -20.22 -15.54 15.55
N LEU A 936 -19.04 -15.87 16.07
CA LEU A 936 -18.17 -16.90 15.47
C LEU A 936 -18.64 -18.33 15.74
N ALA A 937 -18.39 -19.20 14.76
CA ALA A 937 -18.46 -20.64 14.90
C ALA A 937 -17.50 -21.16 15.98
N SER A 938 -17.74 -22.38 16.47
CA SER A 938 -16.84 -23.06 17.39
C SER A 938 -15.61 -23.54 16.62
N THR A 939 -14.45 -22.94 16.88
CA THR A 939 -13.19 -23.27 16.21
C THR A 939 -12.45 -24.43 16.86
N GLY A 940 -12.95 -24.96 17.99
CA GLY A 940 -12.27 -26.00 18.79
C GLY A 940 -10.95 -25.57 19.42
N ALA A 941 -10.50 -24.33 19.17
CA ALA A 941 -9.27 -23.76 19.73
C ALA A 941 -9.58 -22.97 21.01
N ALA A 942 -8.62 -22.91 21.93
CA ALA A 942 -8.69 -22.09 23.15
C ALA A 942 -8.68 -20.58 22.88
N SER A 943 -8.43 -20.15 21.64
CA SER A 943 -8.36 -18.74 21.25
C SER A 943 -9.72 -18.20 20.80
N PRO A 944 -10.19 -17.06 21.34
CA PRO A 944 -11.45 -16.41 20.93
C PRO A 944 -11.36 -15.72 19.55
N VAL A 945 -10.24 -15.89 18.82
CA VAL A 945 -9.95 -15.23 17.55
C VAL A 945 -9.88 -16.25 16.41
N LEU A 946 -10.69 -16.05 15.38
CA LEU A 946 -10.67 -16.77 14.12
C LEU A 946 -9.66 -16.13 13.16
N ARG A 947 -8.65 -16.91 12.76
CA ARG A 947 -7.75 -16.61 11.65
C ARG A 947 -8.41 -17.02 10.34
N THR A 948 -8.73 -16.06 9.47
CA THR A 948 -9.51 -16.33 8.24
C THR A 948 -8.67 -16.92 7.11
N GLY A 949 -7.35 -16.77 7.18
CA GLY A 949 -6.44 -17.04 6.08
C GLY A 949 -6.57 -16.04 4.92
N ASP A 950 -7.28 -14.93 5.08
CA ASP A 950 -7.37 -13.87 4.07
C ASP A 950 -6.42 -12.73 4.44
N LEU A 951 -5.64 -12.26 3.47
CA LEU A 951 -4.80 -11.09 3.63
C LEU A 951 -5.64 -9.84 3.41
N ALA A 952 -5.55 -8.88 4.32
CA ALA A 952 -6.31 -7.64 4.23
C ALA A 952 -5.60 -6.46 4.89
N ARG A 953 -6.12 -5.26 4.64
CA ARG A 953 -5.77 -4.03 5.37
C ARG A 953 -7.03 -3.25 5.70
N ILE A 954 -7.01 -2.48 6.78
CA ILE A 954 -8.07 -1.52 7.10
C ILE A 954 -7.53 -0.13 6.83
N ASP A 955 -8.21 0.63 5.97
CA ASP A 955 -7.85 2.03 5.71
C ASP A 955 -8.30 2.95 6.86
N ARG A 956 -7.85 4.21 6.81
CA ARG A 956 -8.19 5.20 7.86
C ARG A 956 -9.71 5.45 8.00
N SER A 957 -10.50 5.20 6.97
CA SER A 957 -11.96 5.33 7.04
C SER A 957 -12.65 4.12 7.68
N GLY A 958 -11.88 3.09 8.07
CA GLY A 958 -12.36 1.86 8.66
C GLY A 958 -12.84 0.85 7.62
N ARG A 959 -12.48 1.00 6.33
CA ARG A 959 -12.86 0.05 5.28
C ARG A 959 -11.81 -1.04 5.16
N LEU A 960 -12.28 -2.28 5.07
CA LEU A 960 -11.44 -3.48 4.96
C LEU A 960 -11.21 -3.88 3.49
N HIS A 961 -9.96 -3.78 3.04
CA HIS A 961 -9.54 -4.17 1.69
C HIS A 961 -8.92 -5.57 1.70
N ILE A 962 -9.52 -6.52 0.97
CA ILE A 962 -8.98 -7.89 0.80
C ILE A 962 -7.91 -7.93 -0.29
N GLY A 963 -6.71 -8.38 0.04
CA GLY A 963 -5.53 -8.43 -0.83
C GLY A 963 -5.11 -9.83 -1.32
N GLY A 964 -5.86 -10.88 -0.99
CA GLY A 964 -5.57 -12.27 -1.37
C GLY A 964 -5.72 -13.24 -0.19
N ARG A 965 -5.15 -14.45 -0.29
CA ARG A 965 -5.12 -15.42 0.82
C ARG A 965 -3.71 -15.70 1.30
N THR A 966 -3.57 -16.02 2.59
CA THR A 966 -2.33 -16.58 3.14
C THR A 966 -2.04 -17.93 2.46
N GLY A 967 -0.89 -18.04 1.81
CA GLY A 967 -0.50 -19.23 1.06
C GLY A 967 -0.67 -19.12 -0.46
N ASP A 968 -1.29 -18.06 -0.98
CA ASP A 968 -1.17 -17.75 -2.41
C ASP A 968 0.32 -17.55 -2.77
N PRO A 969 0.78 -17.97 -3.97
CA PRO A 969 2.19 -17.88 -4.31
C PRO A 969 2.67 -16.43 -4.29
N ALA A 970 3.56 -16.09 -3.36
CA ALA A 970 4.21 -14.79 -3.35
C ALA A 970 5.15 -14.68 -4.57
N ASP A 971 5.09 -13.57 -5.32
CA ASP A 971 6.07 -13.31 -6.38
C ASP A 971 7.43 -13.06 -5.71
N PRO A 972 8.48 -13.85 -6.01
CA PRO A 972 9.82 -13.62 -5.49
C PRO A 972 10.41 -12.26 -5.92
N ARG A 973 9.87 -11.64 -6.98
CA ARG A 973 10.27 -10.30 -7.45
C ARG A 973 9.64 -9.18 -6.62
N GLY A 974 8.76 -9.49 -5.66
CA GLY A 974 8.09 -8.52 -4.80
C GLY A 974 6.74 -8.01 -5.32
N TYR A 975 6.36 -8.34 -6.55
CA TYR A 975 5.05 -7.97 -7.09
C TYR A 975 3.92 -8.68 -6.35
N ARG A 976 2.88 -7.92 -5.99
CA ARG A 976 1.59 -8.49 -5.57
C ARG A 976 0.56 -8.19 -6.64
N ALA A 977 0.30 -9.17 -7.51
CA ALA A 977 -0.84 -9.09 -8.40
C ALA A 977 -2.11 -8.94 -7.56
N ARG A 978 -3.04 -8.08 -8.00
CA ARG A 978 -4.37 -7.94 -7.39
C ARG A 978 -5.39 -8.55 -8.36
N PRO A 979 -5.67 -9.87 -8.27
CA PRO A 979 -6.60 -10.58 -9.17
C PRO A 979 -7.90 -9.82 -9.47
N GLU A 980 -8.51 -9.24 -8.42
CA GLU A 980 -9.76 -8.48 -8.55
C GLU A 980 -9.59 -7.14 -9.29
N GLN A 981 -8.43 -6.49 -9.17
CA GLN A 981 -8.13 -5.27 -9.93
C GLN A 981 -8.03 -5.59 -11.43
N VAL A 982 -7.31 -6.68 -11.76
CA VAL A 982 -7.18 -7.14 -13.14
C VAL A 982 -8.55 -7.54 -13.68
N ALA A 983 -9.32 -8.36 -12.95
CA ALA A 983 -10.68 -8.72 -13.33
C ALA A 983 -11.59 -7.49 -13.56
N ALA A 984 -11.46 -6.44 -12.73
CA ALA A 984 -12.22 -5.20 -12.92
C ALA A 984 -11.86 -4.47 -14.21
N VAL A 985 -10.58 -4.42 -14.58
CA VAL A 985 -10.14 -3.84 -15.87
C VAL A 985 -10.70 -4.63 -17.05
N LEU A 986 -10.67 -5.96 -16.98
CA LEU A 986 -11.23 -6.80 -18.04
C LEU A 986 -12.73 -6.61 -18.19
N ARG A 987 -13.48 -6.54 -17.08
CA ARG A 987 -14.93 -6.27 -17.07
C ARG A 987 -15.30 -4.89 -17.59
N ALA A 988 -14.39 -3.93 -17.58
CA ALA A 988 -14.63 -2.62 -18.18
C ALA A 988 -14.69 -2.68 -19.71
N HIS A 989 -14.14 -3.74 -20.34
CA HIS A 989 -14.20 -3.94 -21.77
C HIS A 989 -15.65 -4.19 -22.26
N PRO A 990 -16.11 -3.58 -23.37
CA PRO A 990 -17.47 -3.75 -23.86
C PRO A 990 -17.88 -5.19 -24.20
N ALA A 991 -16.94 -6.04 -24.61
CA ALA A 991 -17.22 -7.44 -24.96
C ALA A 991 -17.26 -8.42 -23.76
N VAL A 992 -16.85 -8.00 -22.56
CA VAL A 992 -16.68 -8.90 -21.41
C VAL A 992 -17.84 -8.74 -20.42
N ALA A 993 -18.59 -9.81 -20.16
CA ALA A 993 -19.62 -9.85 -19.12
C ALA A 993 -19.04 -10.04 -17.72
N ASP A 994 -18.11 -10.98 -17.56
CA ASP A 994 -17.45 -11.25 -16.29
C ASP A 994 -16.02 -11.74 -16.52
N ALA A 995 -15.17 -11.65 -15.49
CA ALA A 995 -13.80 -12.14 -15.54
C ALA A 995 -13.32 -12.63 -14.17
N VAL A 996 -12.57 -13.72 -14.16
CA VAL A 996 -11.95 -14.31 -12.96
C VAL A 996 -10.47 -14.54 -13.22
N ILE A 997 -9.62 -14.09 -12.29
CA ILE A 997 -8.17 -14.33 -12.37
C ILE A 997 -7.80 -15.49 -11.44
N LEU A 998 -7.21 -16.52 -12.02
CA LEU A 998 -6.66 -17.66 -11.30
C LEU A 998 -5.16 -17.49 -11.13
N THR A 999 -4.63 -17.92 -9.98
CA THR A 999 -3.18 -17.98 -9.73
C THR A 999 -2.76 -19.41 -9.34
N ARG A 1000 -1.67 -19.90 -9.93
CA ARG A 1000 -0.98 -21.15 -9.53
C ARG A 1000 0.52 -20.94 -9.43
N ARG A 1001 1.21 -21.87 -8.78
CA ARG A 1001 2.67 -21.92 -8.77
C ARG A 1001 3.14 -22.73 -9.97
N ALA A 1002 3.95 -22.13 -10.84
CA ALA A 1002 4.60 -22.85 -11.93
C ALA A 1002 5.67 -23.81 -11.38
N PRO A 1003 6.13 -24.82 -12.15
CA PRO A 1003 7.25 -25.68 -11.77
C PRO A 1003 8.54 -24.91 -11.44
N THR A 1004 8.70 -23.71 -12.04
CA THR A 1004 9.80 -22.78 -11.77
C THR A 1004 9.69 -22.05 -10.42
N GLY A 1005 8.58 -22.23 -9.69
CA GLY A 1005 8.30 -21.55 -8.43
C GLY A 1005 7.63 -20.17 -8.57
N LEU A 1006 7.63 -19.59 -9.79
CA LEU A 1006 6.98 -18.30 -10.08
C LEU A 1006 5.45 -18.43 -10.10
N PRO A 1007 4.71 -17.40 -9.65
CA PRO A 1007 3.26 -17.34 -9.86
C PRO A 1007 2.96 -17.27 -11.36
N GLN A 1008 2.00 -18.08 -11.80
CA GLN A 1008 1.39 -18.02 -13.12
C GLN A 1008 -0.09 -17.66 -12.96
N THR A 1009 -0.55 -16.74 -13.79
CA THR A 1009 -1.91 -16.19 -13.77
C THR A 1009 -2.67 -16.53 -15.04
N THR A 1010 -3.96 -16.81 -14.91
CA THR A 1010 -4.86 -17.05 -16.04
C THR A 1010 -6.13 -16.24 -15.89
N ALA A 1011 -6.47 -15.45 -16.91
CA ALA A 1011 -7.75 -14.75 -16.99
C ALA A 1011 -8.79 -15.63 -17.68
N ALA A 1012 -9.82 -16.01 -16.93
CA ALA A 1012 -11.03 -16.62 -17.49
C ALA A 1012 -12.07 -15.52 -17.73
N CYS A 1013 -12.44 -15.30 -18.98
CA CYS A 1013 -13.36 -14.22 -19.39
C CYS A 1013 -14.66 -14.81 -19.96
N LEU A 1014 -15.78 -14.21 -19.60
CA LEU A 1014 -17.09 -14.53 -20.18
C LEU A 1014 -17.48 -13.44 -21.19
N PRO A 1015 -17.94 -13.82 -22.40
CA PRO A 1015 -18.47 -12.88 -23.36
C PRO A 1015 -19.79 -12.29 -22.88
N ARG A 1016 -20.07 -11.05 -23.27
CA ARG A 1016 -21.39 -10.44 -23.15
C ARG A 1016 -22.34 -10.98 -24.22
N ASP A 1017 -23.62 -11.11 -23.89
CA ASP A 1017 -24.61 -11.65 -24.84
C ASP A 1017 -24.57 -10.90 -26.17
N GLY A 1018 -24.49 -11.66 -27.27
CA GLY A 1018 -24.37 -11.10 -28.63
C GLY A 1018 -22.97 -10.59 -29.01
N HIS A 1019 -21.97 -10.69 -28.13
CA HIS A 1019 -20.59 -10.30 -28.39
C HIS A 1019 -19.62 -11.50 -28.38
N GLY A 1020 -18.62 -11.47 -29.25
CA GLY A 1020 -17.44 -12.33 -29.16
C GLY A 1020 -16.30 -11.61 -28.41
N ILE A 1021 -15.40 -12.36 -27.78
CA ILE A 1021 -14.17 -11.80 -27.20
C ILE A 1021 -13.02 -12.00 -28.19
N ASP A 1022 -12.51 -10.91 -28.74
CA ASP A 1022 -11.21 -10.86 -29.42
C ASP A 1022 -10.10 -10.76 -28.34
N LEU A 1023 -9.32 -11.83 -28.19
CA LEU A 1023 -8.25 -11.89 -27.18
C LEU A 1023 -7.10 -10.91 -27.46
N PRO A 1024 -6.57 -10.77 -28.69
CA PRO A 1024 -5.65 -9.69 -29.05
C PRO A 1024 -6.13 -8.30 -28.63
N GLU A 1025 -7.39 -7.94 -28.94
CA GLU A 1025 -7.96 -6.64 -28.56
C GLU A 1025 -8.04 -6.49 -27.04
N LEU A 1026 -8.56 -7.51 -26.35
CA LEU A 1026 -8.70 -7.50 -24.88
C LEU A 1026 -7.34 -7.40 -24.16
N ARG A 1027 -6.30 -8.04 -24.70
CA ARG A 1027 -4.94 -7.92 -24.19
C ARG A 1027 -4.38 -6.51 -24.36
N ALA A 1028 -4.61 -5.88 -25.52
CA ALA A 1028 -4.21 -4.50 -25.76
C ALA A 1028 -4.94 -3.54 -24.81
N TRP A 1029 -6.24 -3.73 -24.60
CA TRP A 1029 -7.04 -2.99 -23.62
C TRP A 1029 -6.46 -3.12 -22.21
N ALA A 1030 -6.18 -4.35 -21.77
CA ALA A 1030 -5.60 -4.59 -20.45
C ALA A 1030 -4.20 -3.97 -20.32
N ALA A 1031 -3.36 -4.06 -21.35
CA ALA A 1031 -2.00 -3.49 -21.36
C ALA A 1031 -1.97 -1.96 -21.32
N ALA A 1032 -3.00 -1.30 -21.84
CA ALA A 1032 -3.13 0.15 -21.75
C ALA A 1032 -3.48 0.62 -20.32
N ALA A 1033 -4.19 -0.20 -19.54
CA ALA A 1033 -4.67 0.16 -18.20
C ALA A 1033 -3.78 -0.36 -17.07
N LEU A 1034 -3.23 -1.57 -17.22
CA LEU A 1034 -2.50 -2.29 -16.18
C LEU A 1034 -0.99 -2.29 -16.44
N PRO A 1035 -0.18 -2.24 -15.38
CA PRO A 1035 1.25 -2.52 -15.50
C PRO A 1035 1.50 -3.89 -16.13
N ARG A 1036 2.56 -4.01 -16.94
CA ARG A 1036 2.90 -5.25 -17.65
C ARG A 1036 2.96 -6.49 -16.75
N TRP A 1037 3.48 -6.33 -15.52
CA TRP A 1037 3.61 -7.42 -14.54
C TRP A 1037 2.27 -7.88 -13.93
N GLN A 1038 1.19 -7.10 -14.06
CA GLN A 1038 -0.17 -7.51 -13.67
C GLN A 1038 -0.94 -8.22 -14.79
N LEU A 1039 -0.42 -8.21 -16.01
CA LEU A 1039 -1.11 -8.84 -17.12
C LEU A 1039 -1.14 -10.36 -16.95
N PRO A 1040 -2.29 -11.01 -17.18
CA PRO A 1040 -2.40 -12.46 -17.13
C PRO A 1040 -1.44 -13.16 -18.10
N ASP A 1041 -0.77 -14.21 -17.63
CA ASP A 1041 0.14 -15.03 -18.46
C ASP A 1041 -0.64 -15.83 -19.52
N ALA A 1042 -1.86 -16.26 -19.19
CA ALA A 1042 -2.76 -16.99 -20.07
C ALA A 1042 -4.19 -16.44 -20.03
N TRP A 1043 -4.95 -16.72 -21.08
CA TRP A 1043 -6.30 -16.20 -21.29
C TRP A 1043 -7.20 -17.31 -21.81
N ALA A 1044 -8.39 -17.44 -21.22
CA ALA A 1044 -9.41 -18.39 -21.61
C ALA A 1044 -10.76 -17.68 -21.75
N VAL A 1045 -11.51 -18.02 -22.78
CA VAL A 1045 -12.91 -17.57 -22.96
C VAL A 1045 -13.81 -18.74 -22.58
N LEU A 1046 -14.72 -18.52 -21.62
CA LEU A 1046 -15.66 -19.53 -21.16
C LEU A 1046 -17.08 -19.14 -21.57
N ALA A 1047 -17.91 -20.14 -21.86
CA ALA A 1047 -19.34 -19.92 -22.11
C ALA A 1047 -20.08 -19.55 -20.81
N GLU A 1048 -19.68 -20.15 -19.69
CA GLU A 1048 -20.29 -19.93 -18.37
C GLU A 1048 -19.27 -20.06 -17.24
N LEU A 1049 -19.56 -19.42 -16.09
CA LEU A 1049 -18.78 -19.61 -14.87
C LEU A 1049 -19.35 -20.80 -14.09
N PRO A 1050 -18.53 -21.79 -13.72
CA PRO A 1050 -19.00 -22.88 -12.86
C PRO A 1050 -19.25 -22.32 -11.46
N LEU A 1051 -20.46 -22.53 -10.95
CA LEU A 1051 -20.89 -22.09 -9.62
C LEU A 1051 -21.12 -23.30 -8.70
N THR A 1052 -20.97 -23.10 -7.39
CA THR A 1052 -21.38 -24.04 -6.37
C THR A 1052 -22.88 -23.91 -6.10
N ASP A 1053 -23.46 -24.87 -5.37
CA ASP A 1053 -24.87 -24.82 -4.96
C ASP A 1053 -25.19 -23.61 -4.05
N CYS A 1054 -24.18 -23.05 -3.39
CA CYS A 1054 -24.29 -21.80 -2.62
C CYS A 1054 -24.15 -20.55 -3.51
N GLY A 1055 -24.01 -20.69 -4.84
CA GLY A 1055 -23.88 -19.60 -5.81
C GLY A 1055 -22.49 -18.95 -5.89
N ALA A 1056 -21.46 -19.52 -5.26
CA ALA A 1056 -20.08 -19.02 -5.32
C ALA A 1056 -19.32 -19.64 -6.50
N ILE A 1057 -18.21 -19.03 -6.95
CA ILE A 1057 -17.39 -19.61 -8.04
C ILE A 1057 -16.81 -20.96 -7.61
N HIS A 1058 -17.07 -22.01 -8.37
CA HIS A 1058 -16.53 -23.34 -8.15
C HIS A 1058 -15.09 -23.43 -8.69
N ARG A 1059 -14.12 -22.94 -7.92
CA ARG A 1059 -12.70 -22.84 -8.32
C ARG A 1059 -12.09 -24.15 -8.87
N GLY A 1060 -12.47 -25.31 -8.34
CA GLY A 1060 -11.97 -26.61 -8.85
C GLY A 1060 -12.39 -26.89 -10.30
N GLN A 1061 -13.69 -26.79 -10.60
CA GLN A 1061 -14.22 -26.90 -11.96
C GLN A 1061 -13.70 -25.77 -12.86
N LEU A 1062 -13.57 -24.55 -12.33
CA LEU A 1062 -13.00 -23.43 -13.10
C LEU A 1062 -11.56 -23.70 -13.52
N ARG A 1063 -10.74 -24.26 -12.61
CA ARG A 1063 -9.37 -24.70 -12.91
C ARG A 1063 -9.35 -25.76 -14.01
N ALA A 1064 -10.19 -26.79 -13.90
CA ALA A 1064 -10.30 -27.81 -14.93
C ALA A 1064 -10.72 -27.22 -16.30
N ALA A 1065 -11.67 -26.28 -16.31
CA ALA A 1065 -12.15 -25.61 -17.52
C ALA A 1065 -11.07 -24.77 -18.23
N VAL A 1066 -10.07 -24.27 -17.49
CA VAL A 1066 -8.91 -23.56 -18.06
C VAL A 1066 -7.68 -24.45 -18.27
N GLY A 1067 -7.82 -25.78 -18.11
CA GLY A 1067 -6.75 -26.76 -18.36
C GLY A 1067 -5.70 -26.86 -17.26
N TRP A 1068 -6.08 -26.66 -16.00
CA TRP A 1068 -5.19 -26.81 -14.84
C TRP A 1068 -5.30 -28.14 -14.11
#